data_AF-A0A1H7Y4C9-F1
#
_entry.id   AF-A0A1H7Y4C9-F1
#
_cell.length_a   1.000
_cell.length_b   1.000
_cell.length_c   1.000
_cell.angle_alpha   90.00
_cell.angle_beta   90.00
_cell.angle_gamma   90.00
#
_symmetry.space_group_name_H-M   'P 1'
#
loop_
_entity.id
_entity.type
_entity.pdbx_description
1 polymer ?
#
loop_
_entity_poly.entity_id
_entity_poly.type
_entity_poly.pdbx_seq_one_letter_code
_entity_poly.pdbx_strand_id
1 'polypeptide(L)'
;MRKPYAILATGMLCIAGLIVQAQKKPFPQAVSYPGCIKPNNVTQADMNTSVASFYDYWKSKYLKNNLASLPGGYYIKGEISGDADGYTPLGSSEGQGYGMVITVLMAGHDANARTIYDGLFKTARAYRSSINSNIMGWVVADNASAQGHFDSATDGDIDIAYSLILAHYQWGSDGAINYLNEAKKMITNGIKAANVTTTNRLNLGDWDSKSALNTRPSDWMLSHMRAFYQETNDAAWLNLINNLYSVYNQFSATYSPSTGLISDFVVKNPPEPAPKNFIDEGPQTNEYNYNACRVPLRVVMDYALYGSTSAQTISNKIATWIIQKSGGNPASIRDGYQLNGTTSGTDPEAVFVAPFVAAAVANSANQAFVNSGWNFLKTKKSGYYSDSYSLLCQLFISGNWWKPEAGTTPPPACVPASASSDDGNVATNVLDNDLNTRWSASGDGQWIQLCLDNPVSVTGVDIAFYQGNTRRALFDVQTSTDGLTFTNAATGLQSSGTSLALESFTFAAKTAKYVRILGHGNNVSAWNSYTEVKVRTGTQSGQQVTLSAAKDAYVRNGVYADSAYGALDPVNLISKLNSTTTTGNDRQAYLGFDLSSVSGTITSAVLKVYGHQDDNRVTNVPVGAYPVANTTWTEAGITWNNKPAPGATALATATVTDSIGRYYSWDITAYVQSEKAAGRSAISLALLNGLMANPRTLWNSKETGSNAPQLVITTTSTAKTAARQAFVASPSDTHGDKLQQVSVFPNPLSSNATVAFTLQQAGPVHLAVYNTNGEVVKVLANEQLPAGRHTRTFAPGNMPGGLYVLKLVHNGKVSTVKLVKQ
;
A
#
# COMPACT_ATOMS: atom_id res chain seq x y z
N MET A 1 62.08 35.77 52.11
CA MET A 1 62.06 34.37 51.61
C MET A 1 60.70 34.09 50.99
N ARG A 2 60.59 34.05 49.66
CA ARG A 2 59.33 33.84 48.94
C ARG A 2 59.24 32.37 48.50
N LYS A 3 58.22 31.66 48.95
CA LYS A 3 57.91 30.27 48.56
C LYS A 3 57.12 30.29 47.24
N PRO A 4 57.47 29.49 46.21
CA PRO A 4 56.62 29.28 45.05
C PRO A 4 55.76 28.02 45.21
N TYR A 5 54.54 28.11 44.69
CA TYR A 5 53.53 27.06 44.60
C TYR A 5 53.84 26.09 43.45
N ALA A 6 53.60 24.79 43.67
CA ALA A 6 53.68 23.74 42.66
C ALA A 6 52.34 23.63 41.89
N ILE A 7 52.43 23.59 40.57
CA ILE A 7 51.32 23.33 39.64
C ILE A 7 51.37 21.85 39.26
N LEU A 8 50.28 21.12 39.51
CA LEU A 8 50.05 19.76 38.99
C LEU A 8 49.37 19.87 37.62
N ALA A 9 49.99 19.30 36.60
CA ALA A 9 49.43 19.13 35.26
C ALA A 9 48.69 17.78 35.18
N THR A 10 47.39 17.82 34.93
CA THR A 10 46.55 16.64 34.65
C THR A 10 46.51 16.40 33.14
N GLY A 11 47.00 15.24 32.70
CA GLY A 11 46.92 14.79 31.30
C GLY A 11 45.50 14.39 30.91
N MET A 12 45.03 14.88 29.75
CA MET A 12 43.80 14.40 29.11
C MET A 12 44.07 13.06 28.41
N LEU A 13 43.33 12.04 28.81
CA LEU A 13 43.21 10.76 28.12
C LEU A 13 42.15 10.93 27.01
N CYS A 14 42.56 10.97 25.74
CA CYS A 14 41.64 10.92 24.60
C CYS A 14 41.10 9.49 24.44
N ILE A 15 39.91 9.21 24.98
CA ILE A 15 39.13 8.03 24.61
C ILE A 15 38.45 8.35 23.28
N ALA A 16 38.98 7.83 22.17
CA ALA A 16 38.28 7.81 20.90
C ALA A 16 37.11 6.81 21.02
N GLY A 17 35.94 7.30 21.42
CA GLY A 17 34.70 6.53 21.33
C GLY A 17 34.39 6.27 19.86
N LEU A 18 34.39 5.00 19.45
CA LEU A 18 33.81 4.56 18.18
C LEU A 18 32.31 4.90 18.23
N ILE A 19 31.92 6.01 17.60
CA ILE A 19 30.52 6.33 17.38
C ILE A 19 29.99 5.32 16.36
N VAL A 20 29.36 4.24 16.86
CA VAL A 20 28.56 3.34 16.02
C VAL A 20 27.41 4.19 15.47
N GLN A 21 27.44 4.53 14.18
CA GLN A 21 26.31 5.21 13.55
C GLN A 21 25.07 4.30 13.62
N ALA A 22 23.95 4.86 14.07
CA ALA A 22 22.70 4.13 14.25
C ALA A 22 22.20 3.53 12.93
N GLN A 23 21.88 2.23 12.94
CA GLN A 23 21.25 1.54 11.83
C GLN A 23 19.75 1.89 11.79
N LYS A 24 19.26 2.37 10.65
CA LYS A 24 17.87 2.88 10.51
C LYS A 24 16.83 1.81 10.17
N LYS A 25 17.25 0.67 9.60
CA LYS A 25 16.43 -0.53 9.38
C LYS A 25 17.21 -1.75 9.88
N PRO A 26 17.41 -1.93 11.19
CA PRO A 26 18.14 -3.07 11.71
C PRO A 26 17.38 -4.38 11.45
N PHE A 27 18.10 -5.44 11.07
CA PHE A 27 17.54 -6.79 11.03
C PHE A 27 17.16 -7.25 12.45
N PRO A 28 16.03 -7.96 12.63
CA PRO A 28 15.03 -8.29 11.62
C PRO A 28 13.97 -7.20 11.46
N GLN A 29 13.60 -6.88 10.22
CA GLN A 29 12.51 -5.93 9.93
C GLN A 29 11.14 -6.61 9.89
N ALA A 30 11.11 -7.90 9.51
CA ALA A 30 9.91 -8.75 9.54
C ALA A 30 8.63 -8.12 8.94
N VAL A 31 8.76 -7.33 7.88
CA VAL A 31 7.66 -6.59 7.26
C VAL A 31 6.58 -7.52 6.72
N SER A 32 5.33 -7.07 6.75
CA SER A 32 4.21 -7.77 6.14
C SER A 32 3.88 -7.10 4.80
N TYR A 33 4.13 -7.81 3.70
CA TYR A 33 3.76 -7.29 2.37
C TYR A 33 2.25 -7.41 2.15
N PRO A 34 1.57 -6.35 1.69
CA PRO A 34 0.15 -6.42 1.37
C PRO A 34 -0.17 -7.57 0.40
N GLY A 35 -1.18 -8.37 0.73
CA GLY A 35 -1.65 -9.48 -0.11
C GLY A 35 -0.71 -10.68 -0.22
N CYS A 36 0.41 -10.71 0.51
CA CYS A 36 1.32 -11.84 0.55
C CYS A 36 1.21 -12.63 1.87
N ILE A 37 1.48 -13.92 1.82
CA ILE A 37 1.60 -14.80 2.98
C ILE A 37 3.07 -15.06 3.36
N LYS A 38 3.29 -15.50 4.60
CA LYS A 38 4.57 -16.02 5.10
C LYS A 38 4.39 -17.47 5.54
N PRO A 39 5.47 -18.24 5.76
CA PRO A 39 5.38 -19.49 6.48
C PRO A 39 4.65 -19.30 7.82
N ASN A 40 3.60 -20.06 8.06
CA ASN A 40 2.77 -19.95 9.26
C ASN A 40 2.81 -21.21 10.15
N ASN A 41 3.65 -22.19 9.79
CA ASN A 41 3.98 -23.36 10.58
C ASN A 41 5.22 -23.17 11.48
N VAL A 42 5.79 -21.97 11.48
CA VAL A 42 6.92 -21.53 12.31
C VAL A 42 6.66 -20.10 12.79
N THR A 43 7.27 -19.68 13.90
CA THR A 43 7.13 -18.30 14.36
C THR A 43 8.00 -17.35 13.53
N GLN A 44 7.69 -16.05 13.53
CA GLN A 44 8.55 -15.04 12.91
C GLN A 44 9.96 -15.02 13.55
N ALA A 45 10.06 -15.26 14.86
CA ALA A 45 11.34 -15.35 15.55
C ALA A 45 12.18 -16.55 15.06
N ASP A 46 11.57 -17.70 14.81
CA ASP A 46 12.23 -18.87 14.23
C ASP A 46 12.69 -18.60 12.80
N MET A 47 11.87 -17.89 12.00
CA MET A 47 12.25 -17.48 10.66
C MET A 47 13.48 -16.57 10.69
N ASN A 48 13.47 -15.56 11.56
CA ASN A 48 14.59 -14.63 11.73
C ASN A 48 15.87 -15.36 12.17
N THR A 49 15.75 -16.29 13.12
CA THR A 49 16.86 -17.11 13.60
C THR A 49 17.44 -18.00 12.49
N SER A 50 16.56 -18.58 11.66
CA SER A 50 16.97 -19.40 10.51
C SER A 50 17.73 -18.56 9.48
N VAL A 51 17.22 -17.38 9.14
CA VAL A 51 17.87 -16.45 8.19
C VAL A 51 19.23 -15.99 8.71
N ALA A 52 19.31 -15.58 9.99
CA ALA A 52 20.56 -15.17 10.63
C ALA A 52 21.60 -16.30 10.60
N SER A 53 21.20 -17.52 10.96
CA SER A 53 22.08 -18.69 10.94
C SER A 53 22.55 -19.05 9.52
N PHE A 54 21.67 -18.92 8.53
CA PHE A 54 22.01 -19.16 7.13
C PHE A 54 22.98 -18.10 6.61
N TYR A 55 22.76 -16.83 6.98
CA TYR A 55 23.67 -15.74 6.68
C TYR A 55 25.05 -15.96 7.28
N ASP A 56 25.16 -16.34 8.55
CA ASP A 56 26.47 -16.57 9.18
C ASP A 56 27.25 -17.69 8.47
N TYR A 57 26.55 -18.77 8.08
CA TYR A 57 27.11 -19.81 7.24
C TYR A 57 27.56 -19.26 5.88
N TRP A 58 26.67 -18.56 5.16
CA TRP A 58 26.96 -17.99 3.84
C TRP A 58 28.17 -17.04 3.89
N LYS A 59 28.20 -16.14 4.88
CA LYS A 59 29.27 -15.18 5.11
C LYS A 59 30.60 -15.91 5.33
N SER A 60 30.63 -16.91 6.20
CA SER A 60 31.86 -17.67 6.49
C SER A 60 32.44 -18.37 5.24
N LYS A 61 31.56 -18.85 4.36
CA LYS A 61 31.95 -19.64 3.18
C LYS A 61 32.32 -18.74 2.00
N TYR A 62 31.52 -17.72 1.71
CA TYR A 62 31.59 -17.00 0.43
C TYR A 62 32.14 -15.57 0.55
N LEU A 63 31.95 -14.86 1.66
CA LEU A 63 32.51 -13.51 1.81
C LEU A 63 34.03 -13.60 2.03
N LYS A 64 34.80 -12.89 1.20
CA LYS A 64 36.27 -12.85 1.26
C LYS A 64 36.77 -11.40 1.19
N ASN A 65 37.98 -11.17 1.69
CA ASN A 65 38.63 -9.86 1.77
C ASN A 65 40.15 -9.92 1.58
N ASN A 66 40.62 -10.96 0.91
CA ASN A 66 42.03 -11.32 0.77
C ASN A 66 42.62 -10.97 -0.61
N LEU A 67 42.09 -9.94 -1.28
CA LEU A 67 42.66 -9.43 -2.53
C LEU A 67 43.96 -8.66 -2.23
N ALA A 68 45.10 -9.25 -2.56
CA ALA A 68 46.39 -8.57 -2.44
C ALA A 68 46.47 -7.31 -3.32
N SER A 69 45.82 -7.34 -4.48
CA SER A 69 45.73 -6.22 -5.42
C SER A 69 44.79 -5.09 -4.96
N LEU A 70 43.95 -5.31 -3.94
CA LEU A 70 43.02 -4.30 -3.42
C LEU A 70 42.79 -4.45 -1.90
N PRO A 71 43.76 -4.04 -1.05
CA PRO A 71 43.63 -4.13 0.40
C PRO A 71 42.36 -3.43 0.92
N GLY A 72 41.60 -4.13 1.77
CA GLY A 72 40.31 -3.66 2.30
C GLY A 72 39.12 -3.82 1.34
N GLY A 73 39.34 -4.30 0.12
CA GLY A 73 38.27 -4.75 -0.77
C GLY A 73 37.70 -6.09 -0.32
N TYR A 74 36.37 -6.22 -0.41
CA TYR A 74 35.66 -7.48 -0.18
C TYR A 74 35.06 -7.99 -1.49
N TYR A 75 34.92 -9.30 -1.62
CA TYR A 75 34.22 -9.92 -2.75
C TYR A 75 33.50 -11.18 -2.32
N ILE A 76 32.58 -11.66 -3.17
CA ILE A 76 31.90 -12.94 -2.97
C ILE A 76 32.57 -14.01 -3.82
N LYS A 77 33.13 -15.03 -3.15
CA LYS A 77 33.76 -16.18 -3.81
C LYS A 77 32.69 -17.03 -4.48
N GLY A 78 32.75 -17.10 -5.80
CA GLY A 78 31.89 -17.94 -6.63
C GLY A 78 32.65 -18.80 -7.63
N GLU A 79 31.92 -19.71 -8.26
CA GLU A 79 32.30 -20.34 -9.52
C GLU A 79 31.86 -19.42 -10.66
N ILE A 80 32.61 -19.36 -11.76
CA ILE A 80 32.20 -18.62 -12.97
C ILE A 80 32.28 -19.55 -14.20
N SER A 81 31.40 -19.32 -15.18
CA SER A 81 31.28 -20.15 -16.38
C SER A 81 31.79 -19.50 -17.67
N GLY A 82 32.25 -18.24 -17.64
CA GLY A 82 32.75 -17.52 -18.81
C GLY A 82 34.28 -17.40 -18.88
N ASP A 83 34.79 -17.00 -20.05
CA ASP A 83 36.22 -16.76 -20.27
C ASP A 83 36.71 -15.58 -19.41
N ALA A 84 37.81 -15.80 -18.71
CA ALA A 84 38.40 -14.81 -17.81
C ALA A 84 39.69 -14.23 -18.40
N ASP A 85 39.92 -14.27 -19.71
CA ASP A 85 41.09 -13.69 -20.40
C ASP A 85 42.44 -14.10 -19.79
N GLY A 86 42.54 -15.35 -19.34
CA GLY A 86 43.74 -15.90 -18.69
C GLY A 86 43.93 -15.49 -17.21
N TYR A 87 43.01 -14.69 -16.64
CA TYR A 87 42.97 -14.44 -15.20
C TYR A 87 42.36 -15.63 -14.44
N THR A 88 42.70 -15.75 -13.15
CA THR A 88 42.03 -16.70 -12.25
C THR A 88 40.83 -16.01 -11.60
N PRO A 89 39.59 -16.35 -12.01
CA PRO A 89 38.41 -15.70 -11.47
C PRO A 89 38.12 -16.14 -10.04
N LEU A 90 37.89 -15.16 -9.18
CA LEU A 90 37.56 -15.37 -7.77
C LEU A 90 36.10 -15.09 -7.47
N GLY A 91 35.45 -14.21 -8.22
CA GLY A 91 34.04 -13.89 -8.09
C GLY A 91 33.55 -13.12 -9.31
N SER A 92 32.28 -12.75 -9.29
CA SER A 92 31.64 -12.00 -10.37
C SER A 92 30.90 -10.77 -9.87
N SER A 93 30.52 -9.86 -10.77
CA SER A 93 29.64 -8.73 -10.45
C SER A 93 28.25 -9.19 -9.97
N GLU A 94 27.73 -10.32 -10.47
CA GLU A 94 26.51 -10.97 -9.96
C GLU A 94 26.66 -11.27 -8.46
N GLY A 95 27.71 -12.01 -8.09
CA GLY A 95 27.97 -12.34 -6.69
C GLY A 95 28.23 -11.11 -5.84
N GLN A 96 28.89 -10.10 -6.40
CA GLN A 96 29.11 -8.83 -5.74
C GLN A 96 27.77 -8.14 -5.42
N GLY A 97 26.86 -8.06 -6.38
CA GLY A 97 25.51 -7.53 -6.20
C GLY A 97 24.72 -8.26 -5.13
N TYR A 98 24.70 -9.60 -5.18
CA TYR A 98 24.04 -10.42 -4.15
C TYR A 98 24.61 -10.14 -2.76
N GLY A 99 25.94 -10.14 -2.65
CA GLY A 99 26.62 -9.90 -1.38
C GLY A 99 26.35 -8.52 -0.81
N MET A 100 26.28 -7.49 -1.66
CA MET A 100 25.96 -6.13 -1.25
C MET A 100 24.51 -6.02 -0.75
N VAL A 101 23.53 -6.58 -1.47
CA VAL A 101 22.12 -6.63 -1.02
C VAL A 101 21.99 -7.37 0.32
N ILE A 102 22.54 -8.59 0.42
CA ILE A 102 22.51 -9.41 1.64
C ILE A 102 23.13 -8.64 2.81
N THR A 103 24.29 -8.02 2.62
CA THR A 103 25.02 -7.33 3.69
C THR A 103 24.23 -6.16 4.26
N VAL A 104 23.57 -5.34 3.43
CA VAL A 104 22.75 -4.22 3.93
C VAL A 104 21.52 -4.75 4.68
N LEU A 105 20.84 -5.76 4.14
CA LEU A 105 19.63 -6.31 4.77
C LEU A 105 19.93 -6.97 6.13
N MET A 106 21.12 -7.52 6.31
CA MET A 106 21.56 -8.18 7.56
C MET A 106 22.21 -7.23 8.58
N ALA A 107 22.36 -5.94 8.24
CA ALA A 107 22.81 -4.93 9.20
C ALA A 107 21.80 -4.85 10.36
N GLY A 108 22.28 -5.05 11.59
CA GLY A 108 21.45 -5.25 12.79
C GLY A 108 21.80 -6.55 13.47
N HIS A 109 21.89 -7.61 12.69
CA HIS A 109 22.49 -8.87 13.10
C HIS A 109 24.01 -8.80 13.02
N ASP A 110 24.55 -8.38 11.87
CA ASP A 110 26.00 -8.23 11.71
C ASP A 110 26.46 -6.80 12.08
N ALA A 111 27.17 -6.70 13.20
CA ALA A 111 27.77 -5.45 13.66
C ALA A 111 28.79 -4.86 12.65
N ASN A 112 29.39 -5.70 11.80
CA ASN A 112 30.38 -5.28 10.79
C ASN A 112 29.76 -5.03 9.42
N ALA A 113 28.43 -5.10 9.27
CA ALA A 113 27.75 -5.04 7.98
C ALA A 113 28.17 -3.81 7.15
N ARG A 114 28.27 -2.63 7.77
CA ARG A 114 28.69 -1.42 7.05
C ARG A 114 30.13 -1.50 6.55
N THR A 115 31.06 -1.95 7.39
CA THR A 115 32.47 -2.11 7.00
C THR A 115 32.62 -3.09 5.84
N ILE A 116 31.89 -4.21 5.90
CA ILE A 116 31.87 -5.19 4.82
C ILE A 116 31.27 -4.59 3.56
N TYR A 117 30.13 -3.90 3.68
CA TYR A 117 29.45 -3.27 2.56
C TYR A 117 30.32 -2.23 1.86
N ASP A 118 30.96 -1.34 2.62
CA ASP A 118 31.86 -0.32 2.09
C ASP A 118 33.08 -0.97 1.40
N GLY A 119 33.56 -2.09 1.92
CA GLY A 119 34.61 -2.90 1.30
C GLY A 119 34.16 -3.62 0.02
N LEU A 120 32.93 -4.12 -0.03
CA LEU A 120 32.34 -4.70 -1.25
C LEU A 120 32.16 -3.60 -2.31
N PHE A 121 31.69 -2.42 -1.92
CA PHE A 121 31.55 -1.28 -2.82
C PHE A 121 32.91 -0.81 -3.34
N LYS A 122 33.95 -0.81 -2.50
CA LYS A 122 35.33 -0.51 -2.91
C LYS A 122 35.78 -1.42 -4.05
N THR A 123 35.53 -2.73 -3.95
CA THR A 123 35.82 -3.69 -5.02
C THR A 123 35.00 -3.38 -6.26
N ALA A 124 33.69 -3.15 -6.14
CA ALA A 124 32.84 -2.82 -7.29
C ALA A 124 33.30 -1.57 -8.06
N ARG A 125 33.84 -0.57 -7.36
CA ARG A 125 34.38 0.65 -7.98
C ARG A 125 35.79 0.47 -8.57
N ALA A 126 36.62 -0.37 -7.97
CA ALA A 126 37.98 -0.67 -8.47
C ALA A 126 37.91 -1.54 -9.73
N TYR A 127 37.13 -2.62 -9.68
CA TYR A 127 36.83 -3.49 -10.82
C TYR A 127 35.69 -2.90 -11.65
N ARG A 128 35.80 -1.63 -12.03
CA ARG A 128 34.88 -0.97 -12.95
C ARG A 128 34.91 -1.64 -14.34
N SER A 129 33.86 -1.49 -15.13
CA SER A 129 33.86 -1.97 -16.51
C SER A 129 34.90 -1.21 -17.35
N SER A 130 35.52 -1.90 -18.30
CA SER A 130 36.42 -1.34 -19.31
C SER A 130 35.70 -0.45 -20.33
N ILE A 131 34.39 -0.62 -20.49
CA ILE A 131 33.55 0.15 -21.43
C ILE A 131 32.89 1.33 -20.69
N ASN A 132 32.17 1.08 -19.59
CA ASN A 132 31.54 2.13 -18.79
C ASN A 132 32.00 2.12 -17.33
N SER A 133 32.87 3.08 -16.99
CA SER A 133 33.45 3.23 -15.64
C SER A 133 32.45 3.51 -14.49
N ASN A 134 31.16 3.70 -14.77
CA ASN A 134 30.12 3.87 -13.76
C ASN A 134 29.55 2.54 -13.26
N ILE A 135 29.80 1.43 -13.97
CA ILE A 135 29.34 0.08 -13.67
C ILE A 135 30.52 -0.87 -13.50
N MET A 136 30.26 -2.10 -13.05
CA MET A 136 31.27 -3.06 -12.63
C MET A 136 31.64 -4.03 -13.76
N GLY A 137 32.94 -4.30 -13.91
CA GLY A 137 33.43 -5.38 -14.75
C GLY A 137 33.01 -6.74 -14.16
N TRP A 138 32.63 -7.69 -15.01
CA TRP A 138 31.90 -8.87 -14.55
C TRP A 138 32.77 -9.88 -13.80
N VAL A 139 34.11 -9.80 -13.88
CA VAL A 139 35.06 -10.67 -13.18
C VAL A 139 35.83 -9.93 -12.09
N VAL A 140 35.94 -10.56 -10.92
CA VAL A 140 36.91 -10.21 -9.87
C VAL A 140 38.04 -11.21 -9.88
N ALA A 141 39.26 -10.75 -10.14
CA ALA A 141 40.50 -11.55 -10.08
C ALA A 141 41.57 -10.80 -9.29
N ASP A 142 42.37 -11.49 -8.48
CA ASP A 142 43.38 -10.85 -7.63
C ASP A 142 44.65 -10.46 -8.41
N ASN A 143 44.49 -9.48 -9.31
CA ASN A 143 45.55 -8.87 -10.08
C ASN A 143 45.18 -7.41 -10.33
N ALA A 144 46.13 -6.48 -10.15
CA ALA A 144 45.90 -5.06 -10.41
C ALA A 144 45.50 -4.78 -11.86
N SER A 145 46.00 -5.56 -12.84
CA SER A 145 45.63 -5.39 -14.25
C SER A 145 44.21 -5.84 -14.58
N ALA A 146 43.56 -6.62 -13.71
CA ALA A 146 42.15 -7.00 -13.87
C ALA A 146 41.18 -5.87 -13.49
N GLN A 147 41.64 -4.88 -12.72
CA GLN A 147 40.82 -3.75 -12.26
C GLN A 147 40.57 -2.77 -13.43
N GLY A 148 39.37 -2.80 -14.02
CA GLY A 148 39.08 -2.01 -15.23
C GLY A 148 39.27 -2.76 -16.55
N HIS A 149 39.46 -4.08 -16.52
CA HIS A 149 39.74 -4.90 -17.71
C HIS A 149 38.48 -5.45 -18.38
N PHE A 150 37.56 -5.99 -17.58
CA PHE A 150 36.37 -6.69 -18.08
C PHE A 150 35.22 -5.74 -18.38
N ASP A 151 34.38 -6.09 -19.35
CA ASP A 151 33.07 -5.48 -19.56
C ASP A 151 32.07 -5.89 -18.46
N SER A 152 30.85 -5.37 -18.49
CA SER A 152 29.85 -5.57 -17.43
C SER A 152 28.84 -6.69 -17.70
N ALA A 153 28.10 -7.05 -16.66
CA ALA A 153 26.90 -7.90 -16.72
C ALA A 153 25.72 -7.18 -16.04
N THR A 154 24.62 -7.01 -16.78
CA THR A 154 23.51 -6.12 -16.40
C THR A 154 22.89 -6.43 -15.04
N ASP A 155 22.69 -7.71 -14.69
CA ASP A 155 22.13 -8.13 -13.41
C ASP A 155 23.03 -7.77 -12.22
N GLY A 156 24.33 -7.98 -12.34
CA GLY A 156 25.29 -7.57 -11.31
C GLY A 156 25.18 -6.08 -11.00
N ASP A 157 25.15 -5.24 -12.03
CA ASP A 157 25.04 -3.79 -11.87
C ASP A 157 23.70 -3.35 -11.25
N ILE A 158 22.59 -4.00 -11.62
CA ILE A 158 21.27 -3.68 -11.06
C ILE A 158 21.22 -3.99 -9.56
N ASP A 159 21.73 -5.14 -9.12
CA ASP A 159 21.79 -5.47 -7.68
C ASP A 159 22.75 -4.53 -6.92
N ILE A 160 23.91 -4.18 -7.50
CA ILE A 160 24.85 -3.21 -6.88
C ILE A 160 24.19 -1.83 -6.73
N ALA A 161 23.58 -1.31 -7.80
CA ALA A 161 22.89 -0.02 -7.76
C ALA A 161 21.74 0.00 -6.76
N TYR A 162 20.94 -1.06 -6.72
CA TYR A 162 19.83 -1.20 -5.76
C TYR A 162 20.34 -1.28 -4.32
N SER A 163 21.43 -2.01 -4.07
CA SER A 163 22.03 -2.10 -2.75
C SER A 163 22.53 -0.76 -2.23
N LEU A 164 22.97 0.17 -3.10
CA LEU A 164 23.36 1.53 -2.71
C LEU A 164 22.16 2.36 -2.25
N ILE A 165 20.97 2.14 -2.83
CA ILE A 165 19.73 2.72 -2.33
C ILE A 165 19.40 2.14 -0.94
N LEU A 166 19.52 0.82 -0.76
CA LEU A 166 19.36 0.21 0.56
C LEU A 166 20.35 0.81 1.56
N ALA A 167 21.62 0.95 1.22
CA ALA A 167 22.66 1.51 2.09
C ALA A 167 22.35 2.97 2.49
N HIS A 168 21.84 3.78 1.55
CA HIS A 168 21.36 5.13 1.85
C HIS A 168 20.27 5.10 2.95
N TYR A 169 19.25 4.26 2.80
CA TYR A 169 18.16 4.19 3.79
C TYR A 169 18.56 3.48 5.09
N GLN A 170 19.61 2.66 5.08
CA GLN A 170 20.12 1.97 6.25
C GLN A 170 21.03 2.85 7.11
N TRP A 171 21.95 3.59 6.49
CA TRP A 171 23.03 4.30 7.19
C TRP A 171 23.05 5.82 6.92
N GLY A 172 22.28 6.32 5.95
CA GLY A 172 22.39 7.69 5.45
C GLY A 172 23.59 7.89 4.53
N SER A 173 23.64 9.04 3.85
CA SER A 173 24.67 9.36 2.83
C SER A 173 25.66 10.45 3.26
N ASP A 174 25.65 10.83 4.54
CA ASP A 174 26.51 11.92 5.06
C ASP A 174 27.88 11.41 5.54
N GLY A 175 28.16 10.12 5.34
CA GLY A 175 29.43 9.48 5.70
C GLY A 175 30.50 9.56 4.62
N ALA A 176 31.54 8.74 4.75
CA ALA A 176 32.67 8.69 3.79
C ALA A 176 32.25 8.31 2.36
N ILE A 177 31.19 7.50 2.23
CA ILE A 177 30.57 7.16 0.96
C ILE A 177 29.18 7.79 0.94
N ASN A 178 28.93 8.62 -0.07
CA ASN A 178 27.60 9.13 -0.36
C ASN A 178 26.83 8.09 -1.20
N TYR A 179 26.22 7.11 -0.52
CA TYR A 179 25.57 5.98 -1.18
C TYR A 179 24.51 6.40 -2.19
N LEU A 180 23.71 7.42 -1.87
CA LEU A 180 22.65 7.92 -2.76
C LEU A 180 23.22 8.53 -4.04
N ASN A 181 24.29 9.33 -3.93
CA ASN A 181 24.95 9.89 -5.10
C ASN A 181 25.58 8.80 -5.98
N GLU A 182 26.24 7.81 -5.36
CA GLU A 182 26.80 6.66 -6.08
C GLU A 182 25.71 5.82 -6.76
N ALA A 183 24.58 5.59 -6.09
CA ALA A 183 23.42 4.92 -6.66
C ALA A 183 22.94 5.66 -7.92
N LYS A 184 22.63 6.96 -7.80
CA LYS A 184 22.14 7.78 -8.92
C LYS A 184 23.12 7.80 -10.09
N LYS A 185 24.42 7.90 -9.80
CA LYS A 185 25.47 7.85 -10.82
C LYS A 185 25.48 6.51 -11.56
N MET A 186 25.45 5.39 -10.84
CA MET A 186 25.43 4.05 -11.45
C MET A 186 24.14 3.79 -12.23
N ILE A 187 22.98 4.21 -11.70
CA ILE A 187 21.67 4.07 -12.34
C ILE A 187 21.62 4.86 -13.66
N THR A 188 21.94 6.16 -13.62
CA THR A 188 21.75 7.06 -14.77
C THR A 188 22.91 6.97 -15.76
N ASN A 189 24.15 7.08 -15.28
CA ASN A 189 25.34 7.16 -16.14
C ASN A 189 25.95 5.79 -16.46
N GLY A 190 25.51 4.75 -15.75
CA GLY A 190 25.87 3.36 -15.97
C GLY A 190 24.75 2.61 -16.68
N ILE A 191 23.83 2.04 -15.91
CA ILE A 191 22.82 1.08 -16.35
C ILE A 191 21.89 1.68 -17.42
N LYS A 192 21.34 2.89 -17.22
CA LYS A 192 20.51 3.52 -18.26
C LYS A 192 21.33 3.83 -19.52
N ALA A 193 22.51 4.40 -19.34
CA ALA A 193 23.37 4.83 -20.44
C ALA A 193 23.87 3.66 -21.30
N ALA A 194 24.18 2.50 -20.69
CA ALA A 194 24.75 1.36 -21.39
C ALA A 194 23.74 0.22 -21.61
N ASN A 195 22.85 -0.07 -20.66
CA ASN A 195 22.16 -1.37 -20.64
C ASN A 195 20.66 -1.28 -21.01
N VAL A 196 20.03 -0.12 -20.80
CA VAL A 196 18.64 0.12 -21.25
C VAL A 196 18.64 0.40 -22.75
N THR A 197 18.04 -0.49 -23.55
CA THR A 197 18.05 -0.40 -25.01
C THR A 197 17.10 0.67 -25.53
N THR A 198 17.28 1.11 -26.78
CA THR A 198 16.38 2.04 -27.48
C THR A 198 14.97 1.47 -27.68
N THR A 199 14.80 0.15 -27.53
CA THR A 199 13.52 -0.56 -27.57
C THR A 199 12.92 -0.80 -26.18
N ASN A 200 13.45 -0.12 -25.15
CA ASN A 200 13.05 -0.26 -23.74
C ASN A 200 13.13 -1.71 -23.25
N ARG A 201 14.22 -2.42 -23.59
CA ARG A 201 14.60 -3.70 -22.96
C ARG A 201 15.87 -3.49 -22.14
N LEU A 202 16.29 -4.55 -21.45
CA LEU A 202 17.65 -4.67 -20.92
C LEU A 202 18.48 -5.55 -21.85
N ASN A 203 19.64 -5.07 -22.29
CA ASN A 203 20.63 -5.91 -22.94
C ASN A 203 21.41 -6.74 -21.89
N LEU A 204 22.36 -7.57 -22.34
CA LEU A 204 23.05 -8.54 -21.50
C LEU A 204 24.20 -7.94 -20.66
N GLY A 205 24.76 -6.82 -21.12
CA GLY A 205 25.87 -6.08 -20.54
C GLY A 205 26.20 -4.87 -21.42
N ASP A 206 27.10 -4.01 -20.97
CA ASP A 206 27.52 -2.80 -21.71
C ASP A 206 28.31 -3.06 -23.01
N TRP A 207 28.75 -4.29 -23.22
CA TRP A 207 29.30 -4.77 -24.49
C TRP A 207 28.22 -5.04 -25.55
N ASP A 208 26.96 -5.26 -25.16
CA ASP A 208 25.85 -5.56 -26.06
C ASP A 208 25.22 -4.27 -26.62
N SER A 209 24.66 -4.35 -27.82
CA SER A 209 24.18 -3.19 -28.57
C SER A 209 23.05 -2.44 -27.85
N LYS A 210 23.04 -1.10 -27.94
CA LYS A 210 21.91 -0.27 -27.50
C LYS A 210 20.62 -0.53 -28.26
N SER A 211 20.68 -1.16 -29.43
CA SER A 211 19.50 -1.61 -30.20
C SER A 211 19.21 -3.10 -30.03
N ALA A 212 19.92 -3.80 -29.15
CA ALA A 212 19.75 -5.24 -28.95
C ALA A 212 18.30 -5.58 -28.57
N LEU A 213 17.85 -6.71 -29.12
CA LEU A 213 16.61 -7.37 -28.71
C LEU A 213 16.89 -8.59 -27.82
N ASN A 214 18.15 -8.98 -27.70
CA ASN A 214 18.60 -10.04 -26.80
C ASN A 214 18.48 -9.53 -25.37
N THR A 215 17.92 -10.35 -24.49
CA THR A 215 17.72 -9.98 -23.09
C THR A 215 17.67 -11.24 -22.24
N ARG A 216 18.08 -11.12 -20.98
CA ARG A 216 18.06 -12.20 -20.00
C ARG A 216 16.95 -11.92 -18.99
N PRO A 217 15.88 -12.73 -18.94
CA PRO A 217 14.72 -12.42 -18.09
C PRO A 217 15.00 -12.35 -16.60
N SER A 218 16.04 -12.99 -16.09
CA SER A 218 16.45 -12.86 -14.69
C SER A 218 16.92 -11.45 -14.32
N ASP A 219 17.28 -10.62 -15.31
CA ASP A 219 17.70 -9.24 -15.13
C ASP A 219 16.50 -8.29 -15.00
N TRP A 220 15.28 -8.80 -15.24
CA TRP A 220 14.04 -8.04 -15.13
C TRP A 220 13.65 -7.88 -13.65
N MET A 221 14.49 -7.18 -12.91
CA MET A 221 14.35 -6.88 -11.48
C MET A 221 13.40 -5.70 -11.30
N LEU A 222 12.11 -5.93 -11.59
CA LEU A 222 11.10 -4.89 -11.77
C LEU A 222 10.96 -3.98 -10.54
N SER A 223 11.00 -4.55 -9.33
CA SER A 223 10.99 -3.80 -8.07
C SER A 223 12.24 -2.92 -7.88
N HIS A 224 13.40 -3.30 -8.42
CA HIS A 224 14.62 -2.49 -8.36
C HIS A 224 14.49 -1.29 -9.30
N MET A 225 13.92 -1.50 -10.49
CA MET A 225 13.63 -0.41 -11.43
C MET A 225 12.60 0.58 -10.87
N ARG A 226 11.63 0.12 -10.05
CA ARG A 226 10.73 1.02 -9.30
C ARG A 226 11.53 1.89 -8.32
N ALA A 227 12.47 1.30 -7.58
CA ALA A 227 13.36 2.07 -6.69
C ALA A 227 14.24 3.04 -7.49
N PHE A 228 14.73 2.66 -8.67
CA PHE A 228 15.48 3.55 -9.54
C PHE A 228 14.65 4.76 -9.96
N TYR A 229 13.40 4.54 -10.38
CA TYR A 229 12.46 5.63 -10.65
C TYR A 229 12.23 6.52 -9.42
N GLN A 230 12.02 5.95 -8.23
CA GLN A 230 11.79 6.72 -7.00
C GLN A 230 12.96 7.65 -6.69
N GLU A 231 14.20 7.18 -6.86
CA GLU A 231 15.39 7.96 -6.52
C GLU A 231 15.81 8.94 -7.61
N THR A 232 15.60 8.61 -8.89
CA THR A 232 16.03 9.46 -10.02
C THR A 232 14.93 10.32 -10.61
N ASN A 233 13.66 10.02 -10.30
CA ASN A 233 12.47 10.58 -10.96
C ASN A 233 12.50 10.44 -12.50
N ASP A 234 13.13 9.39 -13.01
CA ASP A 234 13.33 9.17 -14.44
C ASP A 234 12.30 8.18 -15.00
N ALA A 235 11.33 8.70 -15.75
CA ALA A 235 10.22 7.91 -16.29
C ALA A 235 10.66 6.79 -17.25
N ALA A 236 11.90 6.81 -17.77
CA ALA A 236 12.43 5.74 -18.60
C ALA A 236 12.37 4.36 -17.90
N TRP A 237 12.53 4.33 -16.57
CA TRP A 237 12.42 3.09 -15.79
C TRP A 237 10.99 2.53 -15.76
N LEU A 238 9.97 3.40 -15.71
CA LEU A 238 8.57 2.96 -15.77
C LEU A 238 8.23 2.43 -17.17
N ASN A 239 8.73 3.10 -18.23
CA ASN A 239 8.57 2.65 -19.60
C ASN A 239 9.24 1.29 -19.84
N LEU A 240 10.44 1.08 -19.30
CA LEU A 240 11.14 -0.19 -19.31
C LEU A 240 10.31 -1.28 -18.62
N ILE A 241 9.84 -1.06 -17.39
CA ILE A 241 9.01 -2.03 -16.65
C ILE A 241 7.78 -2.43 -17.47
N ASN A 242 7.05 -1.44 -18.01
CA ASN A 242 5.84 -1.69 -18.80
C ASN A 242 6.15 -2.54 -20.04
N ASN A 243 7.25 -2.24 -20.74
CA ASN A 243 7.68 -3.01 -21.90
C ASN A 243 8.10 -4.44 -21.51
N LEU A 244 8.85 -4.62 -20.42
CA LEU A 244 9.26 -5.95 -19.96
C LEU A 244 8.06 -6.82 -19.57
N TYR A 245 7.03 -6.26 -18.93
CA TYR A 245 5.77 -6.99 -18.72
C TYR A 245 5.06 -7.36 -20.02
N SER A 246 5.03 -6.45 -21.00
CA SER A 246 4.47 -6.74 -22.33
C SER A 246 5.21 -7.90 -23.01
N VAL A 247 6.55 -7.85 -22.99
CA VAL A 247 7.43 -8.89 -23.52
C VAL A 247 7.19 -10.23 -22.79
N TYR A 248 7.13 -10.23 -21.45
CA TYR A 248 6.83 -11.44 -20.67
C TYR A 248 5.48 -12.05 -21.08
N ASN A 249 4.43 -11.22 -21.14
CA ASN A 249 3.08 -11.67 -21.44
C ASN A 249 2.97 -12.22 -22.87
N GLN A 250 3.58 -11.55 -23.85
CA GLN A 250 3.61 -12.02 -25.23
C GLN A 250 4.39 -13.34 -25.36
N PHE A 251 5.57 -13.43 -24.73
CA PHE A 251 6.35 -14.66 -24.70
C PHE A 251 5.56 -15.80 -24.08
N SER A 252 4.98 -15.59 -22.89
CA SER A 252 4.30 -16.66 -22.15
C SER A 252 3.01 -17.11 -22.84
N ALA A 253 2.30 -16.20 -23.50
CA ALA A 253 1.11 -16.57 -24.27
C ALA A 253 1.45 -17.54 -25.41
N THR A 254 2.61 -17.40 -26.04
CA THR A 254 3.03 -18.22 -27.19
C THR A 254 3.80 -19.47 -26.77
N TYR A 255 4.79 -19.35 -25.87
CA TYR A 255 5.78 -20.41 -25.63
C TYR A 255 5.60 -21.15 -24.31
N SER A 256 4.89 -20.58 -23.34
CA SER A 256 4.66 -21.20 -22.02
C SER A 256 3.22 -21.00 -21.49
N PRO A 257 2.18 -21.20 -22.32
CA PRO A 257 0.81 -20.83 -21.94
C PRO A 257 0.29 -21.61 -20.73
N SER A 258 0.76 -22.84 -20.51
CA SER A 258 0.37 -23.70 -19.39
C SER A 258 1.20 -23.52 -18.12
N THR A 259 2.43 -23.00 -18.23
CA THR A 259 3.39 -22.99 -17.12
C THR A 259 3.71 -21.59 -16.60
N GLY A 260 3.66 -20.57 -17.46
CA GLY A 260 4.12 -19.23 -17.12
C GLY A 260 5.65 -19.07 -17.08
N LEU A 261 6.41 -20.12 -17.41
CA LEU A 261 7.87 -20.09 -17.42
C LEU A 261 8.42 -19.18 -18.51
N ILE A 262 9.65 -18.74 -18.36
CA ILE A 262 10.39 -17.98 -19.37
C ILE A 262 11.77 -18.61 -19.58
N SER A 263 12.34 -18.48 -20.77
CA SER A 263 13.66 -19.07 -21.08
C SER A 263 14.80 -18.27 -20.45
N ASP A 264 15.97 -18.89 -20.33
CA ASP A 264 17.21 -18.25 -19.87
C ASP A 264 17.54 -16.98 -20.66
N PHE A 265 17.35 -17.03 -21.98
CA PHE A 265 17.51 -15.87 -22.85
C PHE A 265 16.31 -15.72 -23.79
N VAL A 266 15.96 -14.46 -24.09
CA VAL A 266 14.89 -14.07 -25.00
C VAL A 266 15.48 -13.20 -26.11
N VAL A 267 15.06 -13.43 -27.34
CA VAL A 267 15.53 -12.72 -28.53
C VAL A 267 14.35 -12.17 -29.35
N LYS A 268 14.66 -11.31 -30.33
CA LYS A 268 13.72 -10.78 -31.34
C LYS A 268 12.53 -9.97 -30.78
N ASN A 269 11.73 -9.42 -31.69
CA ASN A 269 10.45 -8.78 -31.42
C ASN A 269 9.47 -9.11 -32.58
N PRO A 270 8.40 -9.91 -32.40
CA PRO A 270 7.92 -10.55 -31.16
C PRO A 270 8.98 -11.35 -30.40
N PRO A 271 8.90 -11.45 -29.06
CA PRO A 271 9.90 -12.15 -28.25
C PRO A 271 9.76 -13.66 -28.37
N GLU A 272 10.89 -14.34 -28.57
CA GLU A 272 11.00 -15.79 -28.72
C GLU A 272 12.11 -16.33 -27.81
N PRO A 273 12.09 -17.63 -27.43
CA PRO A 273 13.22 -18.25 -26.75
C PRO A 273 14.49 -18.13 -27.61
N ALA A 274 15.63 -17.83 -27.00
CA ALA A 274 16.90 -17.89 -27.69
C ALA A 274 17.16 -19.30 -28.29
N PRO A 275 18.00 -19.44 -29.32
CA PRO A 275 18.44 -20.76 -29.76
C PRO A 275 19.26 -21.46 -28.66
N LYS A 276 19.45 -22.77 -28.79
CA LYS A 276 20.38 -23.54 -27.95
C LYS A 276 21.81 -23.03 -28.11
N ASN A 277 22.63 -23.10 -27.06
CA ASN A 277 24.01 -22.60 -27.05
C ASN A 277 24.10 -21.11 -27.45
N PHE A 278 23.09 -20.33 -27.11
CA PHE A 278 23.14 -18.90 -27.33
C PHE A 278 24.27 -18.32 -26.47
N ILE A 279 25.16 -17.52 -27.08
CA ILE A 279 26.35 -16.93 -26.44
C ILE A 279 27.23 -17.92 -25.65
N ASP A 280 27.28 -19.17 -26.10
CA ASP A 280 28.08 -20.25 -25.48
C ASP A 280 27.71 -20.58 -24.02
N GLU A 281 26.52 -20.17 -23.55
CA GLU A 281 25.96 -20.45 -22.21
C GLU A 281 25.28 -21.84 -22.11
N GLY A 282 25.67 -22.76 -22.99
CA GLY A 282 25.21 -24.16 -22.98
C GLY A 282 23.88 -24.45 -23.71
N PRO A 283 23.52 -25.74 -23.84
CA PRO A 283 22.42 -26.15 -24.72
C PRO A 283 21.02 -25.81 -24.19
N GLN A 284 20.89 -25.37 -22.94
CA GLN A 284 19.62 -25.10 -22.26
C GLN A 284 19.18 -23.62 -22.31
N THR A 285 19.89 -22.76 -23.05
CA THR A 285 19.58 -21.32 -23.18
C THR A 285 18.15 -21.01 -23.67
N ASN A 286 17.48 -21.98 -24.29
CA ASN A 286 16.11 -21.88 -24.78
C ASN A 286 15.04 -22.39 -23.78
N GLU A 287 15.45 -22.80 -22.57
CA GLU A 287 14.61 -23.44 -21.55
C GLU A 287 14.57 -22.63 -20.26
N TYR A 288 13.73 -23.00 -19.30
CA TYR A 288 13.81 -22.47 -17.94
C TYR A 288 14.95 -23.18 -17.19
N ASN A 289 16.10 -22.53 -17.10
CA ASN A 289 17.34 -23.11 -16.60
C ASN A 289 18.05 -22.18 -15.59
N TYR A 290 19.36 -22.30 -15.41
CA TYR A 290 20.09 -21.67 -14.30
C TYR A 290 20.05 -20.14 -14.34
N ASN A 291 19.78 -19.48 -15.47
CA ASN A 291 19.47 -18.05 -15.45
C ASN A 291 18.02 -17.80 -15.04
N ALA A 292 17.07 -18.39 -15.76
CA ALA A 292 15.64 -18.12 -15.58
C ALA A 292 15.09 -18.58 -14.22
N CYS A 293 15.78 -19.49 -13.52
CA CYS A 293 15.41 -19.92 -12.17
C CYS A 293 15.21 -18.75 -11.19
N ARG A 294 15.90 -17.63 -11.43
CA ARG A 294 15.85 -16.40 -10.63
C ARG A 294 14.58 -15.57 -10.81
N VAL A 295 13.93 -15.68 -11.97
CA VAL A 295 12.80 -14.86 -12.42
C VAL A 295 11.63 -14.82 -11.44
N PRO A 296 11.17 -15.94 -10.84
CA PRO A 296 10.02 -15.92 -9.95
C PRO A 296 10.19 -14.97 -8.75
N LEU A 297 11.40 -14.89 -8.16
CA LEU A 297 11.71 -13.92 -7.10
C LEU A 297 11.65 -12.47 -7.64
N ARG A 298 12.34 -12.20 -8.76
CA ARG A 298 12.46 -10.85 -9.32
C ARG A 298 11.10 -10.26 -9.73
N VAL A 299 10.19 -11.11 -10.20
CA VAL A 299 8.82 -10.72 -10.55
C VAL A 299 7.96 -10.54 -9.30
N VAL A 300 7.89 -11.52 -8.39
CA VAL A 300 6.95 -11.46 -7.24
C VAL A 300 7.26 -10.31 -6.29
N MET A 301 8.52 -9.89 -6.21
CA MET A 301 8.91 -8.72 -5.42
C MET A 301 8.23 -7.42 -5.87
N ASP A 302 7.91 -7.24 -7.15
CA ASP A 302 7.20 -6.04 -7.63
C ASP A 302 5.72 -6.05 -7.18
N TYR A 303 5.12 -7.24 -7.00
CA TYR A 303 3.82 -7.36 -6.35
C TYR A 303 3.92 -7.04 -4.85
N ALA A 304 4.86 -7.69 -4.15
CA ALA A 304 4.98 -7.56 -2.71
C ALA A 304 5.34 -6.13 -2.24
N LEU A 305 6.21 -5.45 -2.97
CA LEU A 305 6.72 -4.12 -2.58
C LEU A 305 5.93 -2.96 -3.21
N TYR A 306 5.30 -3.18 -4.38
CA TYR A 306 4.68 -2.11 -5.16
C TYR A 306 3.25 -2.43 -5.66
N GLY A 307 2.68 -3.59 -5.32
CA GLY A 307 1.29 -3.93 -5.63
C GLY A 307 1.00 -4.24 -7.11
N SER A 308 2.02 -4.54 -7.91
CA SER A 308 1.86 -4.86 -9.35
C SER A 308 0.97 -6.09 -9.58
N THR A 309 -0.19 -5.88 -10.20
CA THR A 309 -1.13 -6.96 -10.56
C THR A 309 -0.59 -7.86 -11.68
N SER A 310 0.25 -7.33 -12.57
CA SER A 310 0.95 -8.12 -13.59
C SER A 310 1.94 -9.10 -12.95
N ALA A 311 2.73 -8.64 -11.98
CA ALA A 311 3.62 -9.52 -11.21
C ALA A 311 2.83 -10.59 -10.45
N GLN A 312 1.71 -10.22 -9.82
CA GLN A 312 0.85 -11.17 -9.13
C GLN A 312 0.33 -12.26 -10.08
N THR A 313 -0.12 -11.86 -11.26
CA THR A 313 -0.67 -12.77 -12.29
C THR A 313 0.39 -13.77 -12.77
N ILE A 314 1.60 -13.27 -13.11
CA ILE A 314 2.72 -14.11 -13.55
C ILE A 314 3.13 -15.07 -12.42
N SER A 315 3.30 -14.55 -11.20
CA SER A 315 3.71 -15.35 -10.03
C SER A 315 2.70 -16.46 -9.72
N ASN A 316 1.41 -16.15 -9.75
CA ASN A 316 0.34 -17.12 -9.53
C ASN A 316 0.32 -18.21 -10.60
N LYS A 317 0.54 -17.86 -11.87
CA LYS A 317 0.59 -18.84 -12.96
C LYS A 317 1.74 -19.83 -12.78
N ILE A 318 2.94 -19.31 -12.49
CA ILE A 318 4.14 -20.10 -12.20
C ILE A 318 3.93 -20.99 -10.97
N ALA A 319 3.47 -20.41 -9.86
CA ALA A 319 3.25 -21.12 -8.60
C ALA A 319 2.21 -22.24 -8.76
N THR A 320 1.10 -21.97 -9.45
CA THR A 320 0.05 -22.98 -9.72
C THR A 320 0.62 -24.17 -10.46
N TRP A 321 1.38 -23.92 -11.54
CA TRP A 321 2.00 -24.98 -12.32
C TRP A 321 3.01 -25.79 -11.50
N ILE A 322 3.95 -25.15 -10.81
CA ILE A 322 5.01 -25.89 -10.10
C ILE A 322 4.47 -26.69 -8.91
N ILE A 323 3.45 -26.16 -8.21
CA ILE A 323 2.78 -26.88 -7.12
C ILE A 323 2.13 -28.16 -7.65
N GLN A 324 1.43 -28.07 -8.80
CA GLN A 324 0.86 -29.26 -9.44
C GLN A 324 1.94 -30.23 -9.92
N LYS A 325 2.97 -29.73 -10.63
CA LYS A 325 4.06 -30.53 -11.20
C LYS A 325 4.85 -31.29 -10.14
N SER A 326 5.03 -30.70 -8.95
CA SER A 326 5.79 -31.27 -7.84
C SER A 326 4.93 -32.09 -6.87
N GLY A 327 3.60 -32.12 -7.05
CA GLY A 327 2.67 -32.67 -6.06
C GLY A 327 2.72 -31.93 -4.72
N GLY A 328 3.08 -30.64 -4.72
CA GLY A 328 3.27 -29.83 -3.53
C GLY A 328 4.54 -30.13 -2.72
N ASN A 329 5.45 -30.97 -3.22
CA ASN A 329 6.69 -31.33 -2.55
C ASN A 329 7.89 -30.57 -3.15
N PRO A 330 8.52 -29.62 -2.43
CA PRO A 330 9.71 -28.90 -2.90
C PRO A 330 10.87 -29.79 -3.34
N ALA A 331 11.05 -30.98 -2.73
CA ALA A 331 12.11 -31.92 -3.12
C ALA A 331 11.85 -32.59 -4.50
N SER A 332 10.65 -32.47 -5.05
CA SER A 332 10.29 -32.93 -6.40
C SER A 332 10.57 -31.90 -7.49
N ILE A 333 10.99 -30.69 -7.12
CA ILE A 333 11.44 -29.66 -8.07
C ILE A 333 12.81 -30.07 -8.63
N ARG A 334 13.10 -29.66 -9.87
CA ARG A 334 14.29 -30.04 -10.63
C ARG A 334 14.97 -28.79 -11.19
N ASP A 335 16.26 -28.88 -11.39
CA ASP A 335 17.15 -27.82 -11.89
C ASP A 335 17.09 -27.65 -13.41
N GLY A 336 15.88 -27.67 -13.97
CA GLY A 336 15.66 -27.44 -15.39
C GLY A 336 14.30 -27.92 -15.88
N TYR A 337 13.62 -27.05 -16.63
CA TYR A 337 12.36 -27.38 -17.30
C TYR A 337 12.29 -26.80 -18.71
N GLN A 338 11.83 -27.60 -19.66
CA GLN A 338 11.31 -27.10 -20.93
C GLN A 338 10.13 -26.16 -20.65
N LEU A 339 9.89 -25.18 -21.53
CA LEU A 339 8.84 -24.17 -21.34
C LEU A 339 7.42 -24.76 -21.25
N ASN A 340 7.20 -25.95 -21.81
CA ASN A 340 5.94 -26.70 -21.69
C ASN A 340 5.79 -27.48 -20.36
N GLY A 341 6.80 -27.44 -19.48
CA GLY A 341 6.81 -28.09 -18.17
C GLY A 341 7.41 -29.50 -18.15
N THR A 342 7.95 -29.97 -19.28
CA THR A 342 8.76 -31.21 -19.31
C THR A 342 10.04 -30.99 -18.52
N THR A 343 10.37 -31.93 -17.64
CA THR A 343 11.58 -31.85 -16.82
C THR A 343 12.82 -32.05 -17.70
N SER A 344 13.81 -31.18 -17.58
CA SER A 344 15.13 -31.34 -18.21
C SER A 344 16.29 -31.46 -17.20
N GLY A 345 16.11 -30.99 -15.97
CA GLY A 345 17.07 -31.15 -14.86
C GLY A 345 16.88 -32.44 -14.05
N THR A 346 17.80 -32.71 -13.13
CA THR A 346 17.87 -33.92 -12.30
C THR A 346 17.70 -33.65 -10.81
N ASP A 347 18.14 -32.50 -10.31
CA ASP A 347 18.38 -32.28 -8.89
C ASP A 347 17.49 -31.20 -8.29
N PRO A 348 17.03 -31.34 -7.03
CA PRO A 348 16.28 -30.29 -6.33
C PRO A 348 17.24 -29.22 -5.79
N GLU A 349 17.77 -28.38 -6.69
CA GLU A 349 18.65 -27.28 -6.32
C GLU A 349 17.88 -26.12 -5.69
N ALA A 350 18.49 -25.52 -4.65
CA ALA A 350 17.85 -24.43 -3.90
C ALA A 350 17.58 -23.21 -4.77
N VAL A 351 18.43 -22.94 -5.77
CA VAL A 351 18.25 -21.82 -6.71
C VAL A 351 16.99 -21.96 -7.59
N PHE A 352 16.46 -23.17 -7.76
CA PHE A 352 15.17 -23.40 -8.42
C PHE A 352 14.03 -23.42 -7.41
N VAL A 353 14.21 -24.14 -6.30
CA VAL A 353 13.16 -24.29 -5.28
C VAL A 353 12.78 -22.94 -4.64
N ALA A 354 13.77 -22.16 -4.21
CA ALA A 354 13.54 -20.96 -3.41
C ALA A 354 12.73 -19.89 -4.15
N PRO A 355 13.00 -19.59 -5.44
CA PRO A 355 12.21 -18.62 -6.19
C PRO A 355 10.78 -19.09 -6.44
N PHE A 356 10.53 -20.39 -6.65
CA PHE A 356 9.16 -20.91 -6.75
C PHE A 356 8.38 -20.75 -5.44
N VAL A 357 9.03 -20.98 -4.30
CA VAL A 357 8.44 -20.72 -2.98
C VAL A 357 8.17 -19.23 -2.79
N ALA A 358 9.08 -18.36 -3.26
CA ALA A 358 8.90 -16.91 -3.24
C ALA A 358 7.69 -16.48 -4.10
N ALA A 359 7.53 -17.01 -5.32
CA ALA A 359 6.36 -16.70 -6.15
C ALA A 359 5.03 -17.15 -5.51
N ALA A 360 5.05 -18.27 -4.79
CA ALA A 360 3.87 -18.81 -4.13
C ALA A 360 3.31 -17.92 -3.01
N VAL A 361 4.10 -16.99 -2.46
CA VAL A 361 3.65 -16.09 -1.38
C VAL A 361 2.52 -15.15 -1.81
N ALA A 362 2.35 -14.91 -3.11
CA ALA A 362 1.37 -13.97 -3.66
C ALA A 362 -0.10 -14.43 -3.57
N ASN A 363 -0.35 -15.63 -3.02
CA ASN A 363 -1.69 -16.19 -2.89
C ASN A 363 -1.80 -17.08 -1.63
N SER A 364 -2.77 -16.76 -0.77
CA SER A 364 -3.01 -17.49 0.47
C SER A 364 -3.39 -18.96 0.30
N ALA A 365 -3.91 -19.35 -0.87
CA ALA A 365 -4.19 -20.75 -1.19
C ALA A 365 -2.93 -21.63 -1.20
N ASN A 366 -1.74 -21.04 -1.34
CA ASN A 366 -0.47 -21.77 -1.44
C ASN A 366 0.20 -22.02 -0.08
N GLN A 367 -0.47 -21.74 1.04
CA GLN A 367 0.13 -21.79 2.39
C GLN A 367 0.85 -23.11 2.70
N ALA A 368 0.27 -24.25 2.33
CA ALA A 368 0.88 -25.56 2.56
C ALA A 368 2.22 -25.71 1.81
N PHE A 369 2.28 -25.23 0.56
CA PHE A 369 3.51 -25.25 -0.24
C PHE A 369 4.55 -24.27 0.30
N VAL A 370 4.15 -23.06 0.71
CA VAL A 370 5.05 -22.08 1.33
C VAL A 370 5.67 -22.64 2.63
N ASN A 371 4.88 -23.30 3.47
CA ASN A 371 5.34 -23.95 4.69
C ASN A 371 6.33 -25.10 4.41
N SER A 372 6.02 -25.96 3.43
CA SER A 372 6.88 -27.06 3.00
C SER A 372 8.20 -26.53 2.40
N GLY A 373 8.10 -25.50 1.57
CA GLY A 373 9.23 -24.77 0.98
C GLY A 373 10.16 -24.21 2.04
N TRP A 374 9.64 -23.51 3.04
CA TRP A 374 10.45 -22.98 4.14
C TRP A 374 11.23 -24.07 4.88
N ASN A 375 10.58 -25.21 5.16
CA ASN A 375 11.23 -26.34 5.80
C ASN A 375 12.38 -26.92 4.98
N PHE A 376 12.25 -26.95 3.65
CA PHE A 376 13.33 -27.35 2.75
C PHE A 376 14.48 -26.33 2.77
N LEU A 377 14.16 -25.04 2.62
CA LEU A 377 15.15 -23.97 2.42
C LEU A 377 16.02 -23.71 3.64
N LYS A 378 15.46 -23.76 4.85
CA LYS A 378 16.21 -23.43 6.09
C LYS A 378 17.41 -24.36 6.35
N THR A 379 17.44 -25.55 5.73
CA THR A 379 18.53 -26.53 5.87
C THR A 379 19.28 -26.82 4.57
N LYS A 380 18.72 -26.50 3.39
CA LYS A 380 19.34 -26.83 2.10
C LYS A 380 20.54 -25.92 1.84
N LYS A 381 21.73 -26.52 1.84
CA LYS A 381 23.01 -25.89 1.51
C LYS A 381 23.64 -26.63 0.32
N SER A 382 24.27 -25.90 -0.57
CA SER A 382 24.86 -26.38 -1.82
C SER A 382 26.11 -25.54 -2.15
N GLY A 383 26.24 -25.06 -3.39
CA GLY A 383 27.29 -24.15 -3.87
C GLY A 383 26.92 -22.68 -3.73
N TYR A 384 27.86 -21.82 -4.13
CA TYR A 384 27.76 -20.35 -4.08
C TYR A 384 26.42 -19.84 -4.60
N TYR A 385 26.02 -20.30 -5.80
CA TYR A 385 24.85 -19.77 -6.49
C TYR A 385 23.55 -20.11 -5.77
N SER A 386 23.34 -21.41 -5.49
CA SER A 386 22.20 -21.91 -4.72
C SER A 386 22.09 -21.31 -3.31
N ASP A 387 23.21 -21.20 -2.60
CA ASP A 387 23.20 -20.66 -1.24
C ASP A 387 22.90 -19.16 -1.23
N SER A 388 23.52 -18.38 -2.13
CA SER A 388 23.32 -16.93 -2.21
C SER A 388 21.88 -16.58 -2.58
N TYR A 389 21.35 -17.22 -3.62
CA TYR A 389 20.01 -16.91 -4.10
C TYR A 389 18.91 -17.46 -3.17
N SER A 390 19.15 -18.60 -2.51
CA SER A 390 18.27 -19.10 -1.44
C SER A 390 18.24 -18.14 -0.25
N LEU A 391 19.37 -17.55 0.14
CA LEU A 391 19.40 -16.56 1.23
C LEU A 391 18.60 -15.30 0.87
N LEU A 392 18.75 -14.80 -0.37
CA LEU A 392 17.93 -13.69 -0.89
C LEU A 392 16.42 -14.03 -0.86
N CYS A 393 16.03 -15.24 -1.27
CA CYS A 393 14.65 -15.70 -1.18
C CYS A 393 14.17 -15.82 0.28
N GLN A 394 15.00 -16.34 1.19
CA GLN A 394 14.65 -16.46 2.61
C GLN A 394 14.48 -15.09 3.28
N LEU A 395 15.33 -14.10 2.95
CA LEU A 395 15.17 -12.71 3.36
C LEU A 395 13.83 -12.15 2.90
N PHE A 396 13.46 -12.37 1.63
CA PHE A 396 12.17 -11.94 1.09
C PHE A 396 10.98 -12.67 1.76
N ILE A 397 10.95 -14.01 1.75
CA ILE A 397 9.84 -14.83 2.25
C ILE A 397 9.56 -14.57 3.75
N SER A 398 10.61 -14.31 4.55
CA SER A 398 10.47 -14.00 5.97
C SER A 398 10.03 -12.55 6.26
N GLY A 399 9.97 -11.69 5.24
CA GLY A 399 9.70 -10.26 5.38
C GLY A 399 10.91 -9.43 5.83
N ASN A 400 12.12 -9.94 5.69
CA ASN A 400 13.36 -9.21 6.02
C ASN A 400 13.99 -8.53 4.80
N TRP A 401 13.29 -8.48 3.66
CA TRP A 401 13.64 -7.63 2.52
C TRP A 401 12.71 -6.41 2.46
N TRP A 402 13.05 -5.35 3.18
CA TRP A 402 12.24 -4.14 3.24
C TRP A 402 12.31 -3.31 1.94
N LYS A 403 11.26 -2.53 1.69
CA LYS A 403 11.20 -1.59 0.55
C LYS A 403 12.13 -0.39 0.82
N PRO A 404 13.08 -0.06 -0.08
CA PRO A 404 13.94 1.10 0.09
C PRO A 404 13.18 2.39 -0.17
N GLU A 405 12.66 2.97 0.90
CA GLU A 405 12.03 4.29 0.88
C GLU A 405 12.33 5.00 2.20
N ALA A 406 12.21 6.33 2.21
CA ALA A 406 12.23 7.10 3.44
C ALA A 406 11.10 6.54 4.32
N GLY A 407 11.48 5.87 5.41
CA GLY A 407 10.56 4.98 6.15
C GLY A 407 9.23 5.66 6.40
N THR A 408 8.14 5.01 5.99
CA THR A 408 6.76 5.50 6.00
C THR A 408 6.69 7.02 6.14
N THR A 409 6.77 7.73 5.01
CA THR A 409 6.01 8.98 4.94
C THR A 409 4.65 8.66 5.56
N PRO A 410 4.23 9.37 6.62
CA PRO A 410 2.82 9.37 6.98
C PRO A 410 2.03 9.50 5.67
N PRO A 411 0.89 8.81 5.50
CA PRO A 411 -0.01 9.09 4.38
C PRO A 411 0.00 10.60 4.17
N PRO A 412 0.31 11.09 2.95
CA PRO A 412 0.55 12.52 2.75
C PRO A 412 -0.53 13.27 3.48
N ALA A 413 -0.11 14.23 4.33
CA ALA A 413 -1.02 14.99 5.17
C ALA A 413 -2.22 15.37 4.29
N CYS A 414 -3.42 15.05 4.75
CA CYS A 414 -4.62 15.22 3.94
C CYS A 414 -4.87 16.72 3.77
N VAL A 415 -4.20 17.29 2.76
CA VAL A 415 -4.34 18.68 2.34
C VAL A 415 -5.40 18.72 1.24
N PRO A 416 -6.30 19.71 1.24
CA PRO A 416 -7.45 19.74 0.31
C PRO A 416 -7.04 19.59 -1.16
N ALA A 417 -5.95 20.23 -1.57
CA ALA A 417 -5.32 20.08 -2.88
C ALA A 417 -3.79 20.07 -2.78
N SER A 418 -3.15 19.26 -3.62
CA SER A 418 -1.69 19.20 -3.80
C SER A 418 -1.38 18.85 -5.26
N ALA A 419 -0.19 19.14 -5.76
CA ALA A 419 0.18 18.86 -7.15
C ALA A 419 1.64 18.41 -7.28
N SER A 420 1.94 17.80 -8.42
CA SER A 420 3.28 17.39 -8.84
C SER A 420 4.27 18.55 -9.01
N SER A 421 3.81 19.66 -9.57
CA SER A 421 4.54 20.93 -9.74
C SER A 421 3.55 22.06 -10.07
N ASP A 422 4.04 23.30 -10.16
CA ASP A 422 3.28 24.43 -10.70
C ASP A 422 4.19 25.51 -11.32
N ASP A 423 3.61 26.41 -12.12
CA ASP A 423 4.28 27.58 -12.72
C ASP A 423 4.07 28.89 -11.92
N GLY A 424 3.74 28.78 -10.63
CA GLY A 424 3.22 29.87 -9.80
C GLY A 424 1.69 29.90 -9.70
N ASN A 425 0.99 29.14 -10.55
CA ASN A 425 -0.45 28.87 -10.43
C ASN A 425 -0.65 27.58 -9.61
N VAL A 426 -0.83 27.74 -8.29
CA VAL A 426 -0.76 26.66 -7.30
C VAL A 426 -2.00 25.76 -7.23
N ALA A 427 -1.85 24.59 -6.62
CA ALA A 427 -2.91 23.56 -6.52
C ALA A 427 -4.20 24.03 -5.84
N THR A 428 -4.13 24.92 -4.85
CA THR A 428 -5.32 25.40 -4.11
C THR A 428 -6.31 26.18 -4.96
N ASN A 429 -5.85 26.73 -6.10
CA ASN A 429 -6.69 27.50 -7.01
C ASN A 429 -7.80 26.66 -7.65
N VAL A 430 -7.73 25.32 -7.61
CA VAL A 430 -8.82 24.49 -8.19
C VAL A 430 -10.01 24.29 -7.24
N LEU A 431 -9.96 24.87 -6.03
CA LEU A 431 -10.96 24.71 -4.97
C LEU A 431 -11.54 26.05 -4.49
N ASP A 432 -11.19 27.16 -5.14
CA ASP A 432 -11.58 28.50 -4.71
C ASP A 432 -12.90 28.99 -5.32
N ASN A 433 -13.49 28.22 -6.25
CA ASN A 433 -14.66 28.59 -7.06
C ASN A 433 -14.45 29.84 -7.95
N ASP A 434 -13.20 30.23 -8.24
CA ASP A 434 -12.86 31.31 -9.16
C ASP A 434 -12.28 30.77 -10.46
N LEU A 435 -13.08 30.77 -11.53
CA LEU A 435 -12.63 30.28 -12.84
C LEU A 435 -11.53 31.16 -13.50
N ASN A 436 -11.14 32.27 -12.88
CA ASN A 436 -10.04 33.13 -13.35
C ASN A 436 -8.67 32.70 -12.79
N THR A 437 -8.65 31.98 -11.66
CA THR A 437 -7.43 31.36 -11.13
C THR A 437 -7.30 29.94 -11.71
N ARG A 438 -6.11 29.36 -11.62
CA ARG A 438 -5.88 27.98 -12.08
C ARG A 438 -4.77 27.32 -11.31
N TRP A 439 -4.71 25.99 -11.38
CA TRP A 439 -3.47 25.25 -11.28
C TRP A 439 -2.87 25.05 -12.68
N SER A 440 -1.54 25.08 -12.82
CA SER A 440 -0.88 24.90 -14.12
C SER A 440 0.50 24.26 -14.02
N ALA A 441 0.74 23.19 -14.79
CA ALA A 441 2.04 22.52 -14.90
C ALA A 441 2.29 21.98 -16.31
N SER A 442 3.54 22.03 -16.78
CA SER A 442 3.91 21.57 -18.13
C SER A 442 4.49 20.16 -18.10
N GLY A 443 4.07 19.32 -19.04
CA GLY A 443 4.61 17.99 -19.25
C GLY A 443 3.56 16.89 -19.18
N ASP A 444 3.88 15.75 -19.78
CA ASP A 444 3.07 14.54 -19.67
C ASP A 444 3.25 13.90 -18.29
N GLY A 445 2.14 13.51 -17.65
CA GLY A 445 2.13 12.91 -16.32
C GLY A 445 2.17 13.90 -15.17
N GLN A 446 2.01 15.21 -15.43
CA GLN A 446 1.79 16.18 -14.36
C GLN A 446 0.40 15.97 -13.76
N TRP A 447 0.30 15.98 -12.44
CA TRP A 447 -0.95 15.71 -11.74
C TRP A 447 -1.29 16.75 -10.69
N ILE A 448 -2.60 16.86 -10.44
CA ILE A 448 -3.19 17.46 -9.24
C ILE A 448 -3.95 16.39 -8.45
N GLN A 449 -3.93 16.50 -7.14
CA GLN A 449 -4.50 15.54 -6.20
C GLN A 449 -5.36 16.24 -5.15
N LEU A 450 -6.53 15.69 -4.90
CA LEU A 450 -7.51 16.14 -3.92
C LEU A 450 -7.64 15.10 -2.80
N CYS A 451 -7.70 15.56 -1.55
CA CYS A 451 -7.97 14.70 -0.40
C CYS A 451 -9.42 14.89 0.09
N LEU A 452 -10.10 13.79 0.41
CA LEU A 452 -11.53 13.75 0.79
C LEU A 452 -11.75 13.54 2.30
N ASP A 453 -10.70 13.72 3.11
CA ASP A 453 -10.60 13.41 4.55
C ASP A 453 -10.76 11.92 4.90
N ASN A 454 -11.83 11.29 4.43
CA ASN A 454 -12.18 9.90 4.66
C ASN A 454 -12.30 9.12 3.33
N PRO A 455 -12.06 7.79 3.32
CA PRO A 455 -12.41 6.97 2.17
C PRO A 455 -13.91 7.04 1.88
N VAL A 456 -14.28 7.49 0.68
CA VAL A 456 -15.66 7.61 0.19
C VAL A 456 -15.79 6.95 -1.18
N SER A 457 -17.03 6.65 -1.60
CA SER A 457 -17.28 6.13 -2.94
C SER A 457 -17.20 7.25 -3.97
N VAL A 458 -16.12 7.34 -4.74
CA VAL A 458 -15.94 8.31 -5.83
C VAL A 458 -16.49 7.73 -7.13
N THR A 459 -17.31 8.51 -7.84
CA THR A 459 -17.98 8.13 -9.10
C THR A 459 -17.61 9.01 -10.29
N GLY A 460 -16.80 10.03 -10.07
CA GLY A 460 -16.41 10.96 -11.13
C GLY A 460 -15.70 12.19 -10.61
N VAL A 461 -15.38 13.07 -11.54
CA VAL A 461 -14.88 14.43 -11.29
C VAL A 461 -15.59 15.40 -12.24
N ASP A 462 -15.86 16.61 -11.77
CA ASP A 462 -16.23 17.74 -12.62
C ASP A 462 -15.01 18.66 -12.72
N ILE A 463 -14.59 19.02 -13.93
CA ILE A 463 -13.37 19.80 -14.15
C ILE A 463 -13.68 20.98 -15.09
N ALA A 464 -13.25 22.18 -14.71
CA ALA A 464 -13.20 23.33 -15.58
C ALA A 464 -11.74 23.51 -16.06
N PHE A 465 -11.56 23.70 -17.36
CA PHE A 465 -10.24 23.76 -17.98
C PHE A 465 -9.89 25.19 -18.37
N TYR A 466 -8.65 25.61 -18.11
CA TYR A 466 -8.17 26.91 -18.56
C TYR A 466 -8.15 26.95 -20.09
N GLN A 467 -8.80 27.95 -20.68
CA GLN A 467 -9.03 28.03 -22.13
C GLN A 467 -9.76 26.79 -22.69
N GLY A 468 -10.56 26.10 -21.88
CA GLY A 468 -11.32 24.91 -22.25
C GLY A 468 -12.34 25.11 -23.39
N ASN A 469 -12.62 26.35 -23.79
CA ASN A 469 -13.42 26.69 -24.97
C ASN A 469 -12.61 26.81 -26.28
N THR A 470 -11.30 26.63 -26.21
CA THR A 470 -10.39 26.65 -27.37
C THR A 470 -9.38 25.50 -27.35
N ARG A 471 -9.17 24.87 -26.17
CA ARG A 471 -8.24 23.75 -25.95
C ARG A 471 -8.97 22.52 -25.42
N ARG A 472 -8.58 21.35 -25.92
CA ARG A 472 -8.98 20.04 -25.42
C ARG A 472 -7.85 19.44 -24.60
N ALA A 473 -8.06 19.26 -23.31
CA ALA A 473 -7.13 18.60 -22.40
C ALA A 473 -7.29 17.07 -22.50
N LEU A 474 -6.19 16.33 -22.38
CA LEU A 474 -6.18 14.87 -22.28
C LEU A 474 -5.70 14.48 -20.88
N PHE A 475 -6.40 13.57 -20.20
CA PHE A 475 -6.08 13.21 -18.82
C PHE A 475 -6.65 11.85 -18.39
N ASP A 476 -6.11 11.30 -17.32
CA ASP A 476 -6.63 10.15 -16.59
C ASP A 476 -7.15 10.61 -15.21
N VAL A 477 -8.06 9.83 -14.62
CA VAL A 477 -8.45 9.98 -13.21
C VAL A 477 -8.03 8.74 -12.45
N GLN A 478 -7.23 8.95 -11.40
CA GLN A 478 -6.72 7.91 -10.53
C GLN A 478 -7.28 8.08 -9.11
N THR A 479 -7.37 6.98 -8.37
CA THR A 479 -7.93 6.95 -7.01
C THR A 479 -7.04 6.14 -6.07
N SER A 480 -7.02 6.52 -4.79
CA SER A 480 -6.21 5.88 -3.75
C SER A 480 -6.89 5.97 -2.38
N THR A 481 -6.64 4.98 -1.51
CA THR A 481 -7.06 5.01 -0.09
C THR A 481 -5.93 5.42 0.86
N ASP A 482 -4.67 5.24 0.46
CA ASP A 482 -3.48 5.46 1.28
C ASP A 482 -2.69 6.72 0.88
N GLY A 483 -3.00 7.33 -0.27
CA GLY A 483 -2.30 8.49 -0.81
C GLY A 483 -0.92 8.15 -1.39
N LEU A 484 -0.56 6.87 -1.46
CA LEU A 484 0.72 6.36 -1.93
C LEU A 484 0.54 5.50 -3.19
N THR A 485 -0.47 4.65 -3.19
CA THR A 485 -0.80 3.71 -4.26
C THR A 485 -2.04 4.17 -5.01
N PHE A 486 -1.89 4.56 -6.27
CA PHE A 486 -3.00 5.03 -7.12
C PHE A 486 -3.38 3.99 -8.17
N THR A 487 -4.68 3.83 -8.39
CA THR A 487 -5.24 2.97 -9.44
C THR A 487 -6.08 3.81 -10.39
N ASN A 488 -6.00 3.53 -11.70
CA ASN A 488 -6.78 4.25 -12.68
C ASN A 488 -8.28 3.93 -12.51
N ALA A 489 -9.08 4.98 -12.27
CA ALA A 489 -10.53 4.91 -12.23
C ALA A 489 -11.13 5.14 -13.63
N ALA A 490 -10.50 6.00 -14.43
CA ALA A 490 -10.78 6.21 -15.85
C ALA A 490 -9.50 6.66 -16.57
N THR A 491 -9.34 6.27 -17.83
CA THR A 491 -8.16 6.60 -18.65
C THR A 491 -8.56 7.18 -20.01
N GLY A 492 -7.72 8.03 -20.59
CA GLY A 492 -7.89 8.60 -21.93
C GLY A 492 -9.07 9.56 -22.02
N LEU A 493 -9.40 10.27 -20.93
CA LEU A 493 -10.48 11.26 -20.92
C LEU A 493 -10.03 12.52 -21.65
N GLN A 494 -10.96 13.12 -22.38
CA GLN A 494 -10.71 14.36 -23.13
C GLN A 494 -11.79 15.40 -22.85
N SER A 495 -11.38 16.64 -22.58
CA SER A 495 -12.33 17.75 -22.44
C SER A 495 -12.92 18.17 -23.79
N SER A 496 -14.08 18.82 -23.76
CA SER A 496 -14.87 19.19 -24.94
C SER A 496 -14.14 20.14 -25.90
N GLY A 497 -13.35 21.07 -25.35
CA GLY A 497 -12.78 22.16 -26.13
C GLY A 497 -13.78 23.26 -26.48
N THR A 498 -14.96 23.28 -25.87
CA THR A 498 -16.04 24.24 -26.17
C THR A 498 -16.56 25.03 -24.97
N SER A 499 -16.07 24.74 -23.75
CA SER A 499 -16.60 25.30 -22.51
C SER A 499 -15.50 25.76 -21.55
N LEU A 500 -15.75 26.87 -20.85
CA LEU A 500 -14.98 27.27 -19.65
C LEU A 500 -15.66 26.80 -18.34
N ALA A 501 -16.89 26.29 -18.41
CA ALA A 501 -17.61 25.75 -17.27
C ALA A 501 -17.13 24.33 -16.93
N LEU A 502 -17.50 23.86 -15.74
CA LEU A 502 -17.27 22.48 -15.29
C LEU A 502 -17.86 21.46 -16.29
N GLU A 503 -17.03 20.52 -16.70
CA GLU A 503 -17.41 19.35 -17.49
C GLU A 503 -17.36 18.10 -16.61
N SER A 504 -18.36 17.21 -16.75
CA SER A 504 -18.48 16.01 -15.92
C SER A 504 -17.86 14.78 -16.56
N PHE A 505 -16.99 14.11 -15.82
CA PHE A 505 -16.37 12.84 -16.20
C PHE A 505 -16.70 11.78 -15.15
N THR A 506 -17.46 10.75 -15.54
CA THR A 506 -17.95 9.73 -14.61
C THR A 506 -17.30 8.38 -14.87
N PHE A 507 -17.21 7.55 -13.83
CA PHE A 507 -16.66 6.21 -13.88
C PHE A 507 -17.32 5.28 -12.86
N ALA A 508 -17.05 3.98 -12.99
CA ALA A 508 -17.53 2.98 -12.04
C ALA A 508 -17.02 3.28 -10.63
N ALA A 509 -17.93 3.29 -9.64
CA ALA A 509 -17.63 3.69 -8.27
C ALA A 509 -16.36 3.04 -7.71
N LYS A 510 -15.45 3.86 -7.15
CA LYS A 510 -14.22 3.44 -6.47
C LYS A 510 -14.22 3.96 -5.04
N THR A 511 -13.86 3.13 -4.07
CA THR A 511 -13.61 3.62 -2.69
C THR A 511 -12.26 4.32 -2.67
N ALA A 512 -12.24 5.60 -2.33
CA ALA A 512 -11.04 6.43 -2.38
C ALA A 512 -11.05 7.53 -1.31
N LYS A 513 -9.89 7.79 -0.72
CA LYS A 513 -9.63 8.98 0.12
C LYS A 513 -8.94 10.08 -0.69
N TYR A 514 -8.21 9.70 -1.74
CA TYR A 514 -7.49 10.62 -2.62
C TYR A 514 -7.94 10.41 -4.07
N VAL A 515 -8.15 11.50 -4.78
CA VAL A 515 -8.44 11.52 -6.22
C VAL A 515 -7.35 12.32 -6.91
N ARG A 516 -6.76 11.77 -7.96
CA ARG A 516 -5.69 12.39 -8.74
C ARG A 516 -6.11 12.53 -10.19
N ILE A 517 -5.96 13.71 -10.75
CA ILE A 517 -6.11 13.96 -12.18
C ILE A 517 -4.70 13.99 -12.76
N LEU A 518 -4.38 13.01 -13.60
CA LEU A 518 -3.10 12.87 -14.28
C LEU A 518 -3.23 13.45 -15.68
N GLY A 519 -2.60 14.59 -15.94
CA GLY A 519 -2.70 15.30 -17.20
C GLY A 519 -1.67 14.86 -18.23
N HIS A 520 -2.08 14.85 -19.50
CA HIS A 520 -1.29 14.48 -20.69
C HIS A 520 -1.15 15.67 -21.66
N GLY A 521 -1.29 16.89 -21.16
CA GLY A 521 -1.29 18.13 -21.94
C GLY A 521 -2.64 18.42 -22.61
N ASN A 522 -2.59 19.21 -23.68
CA ASN A 522 -3.74 19.58 -24.48
C ASN A 522 -3.41 19.59 -25.98
N ASN A 523 -4.41 19.76 -26.83
CA ASN A 523 -4.26 19.78 -28.29
C ASN A 523 -3.41 20.94 -28.87
N VAL A 524 -2.94 21.87 -28.04
CA VAL A 524 -2.08 23.00 -28.44
C VAL A 524 -0.68 22.91 -27.83
N SER A 525 -0.52 22.29 -26.65
CA SER A 525 0.74 22.29 -25.90
C SER A 525 0.77 21.21 -24.80
N ALA A 526 1.94 20.96 -24.21
CA ALA A 526 2.12 20.03 -23.10
C ALA A 526 1.59 20.54 -21.73
N TRP A 527 0.96 21.72 -21.69
CA TRP A 527 0.46 22.31 -20.45
C TRP A 527 -0.84 21.66 -19.96
N ASN A 528 -0.88 21.31 -18.68
CA ASN A 528 -2.07 20.91 -17.95
C ASN A 528 -2.52 22.08 -17.09
N SER A 529 -3.73 22.57 -17.32
CA SER A 529 -4.21 23.77 -16.65
C SER A 529 -5.70 23.65 -16.31
N TYR A 530 -6.02 23.56 -15.03
CA TYR A 530 -7.38 23.36 -14.52
C TYR A 530 -7.76 24.55 -13.64
N THR A 531 -8.92 25.15 -13.91
CA THR A 531 -9.41 26.31 -13.15
C THR A 531 -10.20 25.89 -11.92
N GLU A 532 -10.96 24.79 -11.99
CA GLU A 532 -11.73 24.27 -10.87
C GLU A 532 -11.89 22.75 -10.98
N VAL A 533 -11.87 22.04 -9.86
CA VAL A 533 -12.10 20.58 -9.81
C VAL A 533 -13.03 20.22 -8.66
N LYS A 534 -14.08 19.47 -8.95
CA LYS A 534 -15.00 18.92 -7.96
C LYS A 534 -15.03 17.40 -8.03
N VAL A 535 -14.87 16.72 -6.90
CA VAL A 535 -14.97 15.25 -6.85
C VAL A 535 -16.43 14.85 -6.72
N ARG A 536 -16.89 13.98 -7.62
CA ARG A 536 -18.22 13.37 -7.51
C ARG A 536 -18.13 12.15 -6.61
N THR A 537 -18.82 12.18 -5.50
CA THR A 537 -18.99 11.01 -4.65
C THR A 537 -20.35 10.38 -4.93
N GLY A 538 -20.36 9.08 -5.23
CA GLY A 538 -21.58 8.30 -5.22
C GLY A 538 -22.10 8.19 -3.80
N THR A 539 -23.40 8.44 -3.63
CA THR A 539 -24.11 8.09 -2.41
C THR A 539 -24.18 6.56 -2.33
N GLN A 540 -23.09 5.91 -1.92
CA GLN A 540 -23.24 4.59 -1.34
C GLN A 540 -23.99 4.80 -0.04
N SER A 541 -25.20 4.26 0.03
CA SER A 541 -25.96 4.15 1.26
C SER A 541 -25.21 3.20 2.20
N GLY A 542 -24.08 3.66 2.73
CA GLY A 542 -23.49 3.09 3.92
C GLY A 542 -24.50 3.32 5.03
N GLN A 543 -25.07 2.24 5.57
CA GLN A 543 -25.92 2.39 6.73
C GLN A 543 -24.99 2.62 7.91
N GLN A 544 -25.04 3.83 8.48
CA GLN A 544 -24.36 4.11 9.74
C GLN A 544 -25.28 3.65 10.87
N VAL A 545 -24.77 2.73 11.69
CA VAL A 545 -25.41 2.25 12.90
C VAL A 545 -24.59 2.75 14.08
N THR A 546 -25.20 3.55 14.95
CA THR A 546 -24.57 3.94 16.22
C THR A 546 -25.12 3.05 17.32
N LEU A 547 -24.26 2.21 17.88
CA LEU A 547 -24.59 1.34 18.99
C LEU A 547 -24.28 2.05 20.31
N SER A 548 -25.22 2.03 21.24
CA SER A 548 -24.98 2.45 22.62
C SER A 548 -24.26 1.33 23.38
N ALA A 549 -23.46 1.69 24.39
CA ALA A 549 -22.90 0.69 25.30
C ALA A 549 -24.04 -0.08 25.99
N ALA A 550 -24.01 -1.40 25.88
CA ALA A 550 -24.96 -2.29 26.55
C ALA A 550 -24.64 -2.42 28.05
N LYS A 551 -23.37 -2.26 28.40
CA LYS A 551 -22.85 -2.29 29.77
C LYS A 551 -21.54 -1.55 29.88
N ASP A 552 -21.31 -0.91 31.02
CA ASP A 552 -20.03 -0.34 31.41
C ASP A 552 -19.80 -0.37 32.93
N ALA A 553 -18.52 -0.33 33.30
CA ALA A 553 -18.10 -0.24 34.69
C ALA A 553 -16.64 0.16 34.74
N TYR A 554 -16.17 0.67 35.88
CA TYR A 554 -14.74 0.65 36.18
C TYR A 554 -14.45 -0.23 37.39
N VAL A 555 -13.19 -0.62 37.53
CA VAL A 555 -12.71 -1.44 38.64
C VAL A 555 -11.53 -0.76 39.28
N ARG A 556 -11.33 -0.98 40.58
CA ARG A 556 -10.30 -0.31 41.38
C ARG A 556 -9.58 -1.28 42.30
N ASN A 557 -8.25 -1.25 42.32
CA ASN A 557 -7.45 -2.20 43.12
C ASN A 557 -7.44 -1.89 44.64
N GLY A 558 -6.62 -2.65 45.38
CA GLY A 558 -6.38 -2.45 46.81
C GLY A 558 -7.57 -2.81 47.68
N VAL A 559 -7.84 -2.03 48.73
CA VAL A 559 -8.98 -2.24 49.65
C VAL A 559 -10.35 -2.09 48.96
N TYR A 560 -10.39 -1.59 47.73
CA TYR A 560 -11.59 -1.43 46.91
C TYR A 560 -11.80 -2.57 45.92
N ALA A 561 -10.96 -3.61 45.98
CA ALA A 561 -10.87 -4.62 44.94
C ALA A 561 -12.14 -5.46 44.76
N ASP A 562 -12.99 -5.52 45.78
CA ASP A 562 -14.30 -6.22 45.76
C ASP A 562 -15.49 -5.28 45.48
N SER A 563 -15.25 -3.99 45.26
CA SER A 563 -16.33 -3.03 44.97
C SER A 563 -16.74 -3.06 43.49
N ALA A 564 -18.05 -3.21 43.23
CA ALA A 564 -18.63 -3.19 41.88
C ALA A 564 -19.10 -1.78 41.50
N TYR A 565 -18.23 -1.00 40.87
CA TYR A 565 -18.52 0.41 40.58
C TYR A 565 -19.51 0.63 39.44
N GLY A 566 -19.81 -0.38 38.62
CA GLY A 566 -20.94 -0.29 37.68
C GLY A 566 -22.29 -0.12 38.38
N ALA A 567 -22.41 -0.51 39.66
CA ALA A 567 -23.59 -0.25 40.48
C ALA A 567 -23.41 0.93 41.47
N LEU A 568 -22.20 1.10 42.01
CA LEU A 568 -21.92 2.11 43.06
C LEU A 568 -21.63 3.51 42.52
N ASP A 569 -21.16 3.63 41.27
CA ASP A 569 -20.84 4.89 40.60
C ASP A 569 -21.27 4.82 39.13
N PRO A 570 -22.58 4.69 38.86
CA PRO A 570 -23.10 4.41 37.52
C PRO A 570 -23.00 5.61 36.58
N VAL A 571 -22.48 6.76 37.01
CA VAL A 571 -22.40 7.97 36.16
C VAL A 571 -20.98 8.26 35.69
N ASN A 572 -19.96 7.64 36.30
CA ASN A 572 -18.56 7.86 35.95
C ASN A 572 -17.86 6.56 35.59
N LEU A 573 -17.02 6.64 34.57
CA LEU A 573 -16.04 5.62 34.23
C LEU A 573 -14.64 6.21 34.43
N ILE A 574 -13.70 5.42 34.97
CA ILE A 574 -12.38 5.94 35.34
C ILE A 574 -11.27 5.00 34.89
N SER A 575 -10.25 5.56 34.24
CA SER A 575 -8.98 4.90 33.96
C SER A 575 -7.84 5.62 34.69
N LYS A 576 -6.95 4.84 35.33
CA LYS A 576 -5.74 5.35 35.97
C LYS A 576 -4.70 4.24 36.09
N LEU A 577 -3.48 4.56 35.68
CA LEU A 577 -2.29 3.77 35.98
C LEU A 577 -1.51 4.51 37.06
N ASN A 578 -1.38 3.91 38.24
CA ASN A 578 -0.74 4.53 39.39
C ASN A 578 0.70 4.00 39.58
N SER A 579 1.51 4.71 40.36
CA SER A 579 2.80 4.19 40.82
C SER A 579 2.60 2.96 41.73
N THR A 580 3.50 1.97 41.62
CA THR A 580 3.52 0.73 42.41
C THR A 580 3.63 0.94 43.93
N THR A 581 3.89 2.17 44.38
CA THR A 581 4.03 2.55 45.80
C THR A 581 2.72 2.95 46.47
N THR A 582 1.64 3.18 45.72
CA THR A 582 0.33 3.57 46.29
C THR A 582 -0.77 2.59 45.87
N THR A 583 -0.98 1.56 46.70
CA THR A 583 -2.04 0.58 46.50
C THR A 583 -3.43 1.24 46.53
N GLY A 584 -4.35 0.79 45.66
CA GLY A 584 -5.74 1.24 45.69
C GLY A 584 -6.09 2.39 44.76
N ASN A 585 -5.23 2.72 43.79
CA ASN A 585 -5.45 3.82 42.84
C ASN A 585 -5.46 3.43 41.37
N ASP A 586 -5.09 2.20 41.03
CA ASP A 586 -5.22 1.69 39.66
C ASP A 586 -6.69 1.51 39.32
N ARG A 587 -7.09 2.01 38.16
CA ARG A 587 -8.46 1.95 37.66
C ARG A 587 -8.48 1.58 36.18
N GLN A 588 -9.41 0.72 35.81
CA GLN A 588 -9.62 0.29 34.42
C GLN A 588 -11.11 0.40 34.12
N ALA A 589 -11.46 1.06 33.02
CA ALA A 589 -12.84 1.12 32.55
C ALA A 589 -13.11 0.00 31.54
N TYR A 590 -14.29 -0.59 31.60
CA TYR A 590 -14.76 -1.68 30.76
C TYR A 590 -16.05 -1.26 30.05
N LEU A 591 -16.17 -1.63 28.78
CA LEU A 591 -17.33 -1.35 27.92
C LEU A 591 -17.77 -2.63 27.22
N GLY A 592 -19.08 -2.77 26.96
CA GLY A 592 -19.64 -3.86 26.16
C GLY A 592 -20.66 -3.36 25.14
N PHE A 593 -20.65 -3.92 23.94
CA PHE A 593 -21.56 -3.56 22.86
C PHE A 593 -22.22 -4.79 22.25
N ASP A 594 -23.53 -4.69 21.95
CA ASP A 594 -24.28 -5.70 21.20
C ASP A 594 -24.20 -5.36 19.70
N LEU A 595 -23.65 -6.29 18.93
CA LEU A 595 -23.49 -6.20 17.48
C LEU A 595 -24.63 -6.91 16.73
N SER A 596 -25.63 -7.49 17.39
CA SER A 596 -26.69 -8.29 16.77
C SER A 596 -27.40 -7.58 15.62
N SER A 597 -27.63 -6.27 15.75
CA SER A 597 -28.28 -5.40 14.75
C SER A 597 -27.39 -5.03 13.56
N VAL A 598 -26.09 -5.34 13.62
CA VAL A 598 -25.13 -5.02 12.57
C VAL A 598 -25.20 -6.06 11.46
N SER A 599 -25.70 -5.64 10.31
CA SER A 599 -25.81 -6.44 9.08
C SER A 599 -25.06 -5.81 7.91
N GLY A 600 -24.61 -6.64 6.97
CA GLY A 600 -23.82 -6.21 5.82
C GLY A 600 -22.31 -6.24 6.08
N THR A 601 -21.53 -5.85 5.08
CA THR A 601 -20.08 -5.77 5.17
C THR A 601 -19.69 -4.53 5.97
N ILE A 602 -19.08 -4.72 7.14
CA ILE A 602 -18.55 -3.62 7.95
C ILE A 602 -17.38 -2.97 7.22
N THR A 603 -17.47 -1.67 6.93
CA THR A 603 -16.40 -0.88 6.31
C THR A 603 -15.67 0.03 7.30
N SER A 604 -16.31 0.36 8.42
CA SER A 604 -15.70 1.12 9.52
C SER A 604 -16.37 0.78 10.85
N ALA A 605 -15.61 0.73 11.94
CA ALA A 605 -16.11 0.68 13.31
C ALA A 605 -15.23 1.54 14.24
N VAL A 606 -15.79 2.64 14.76
CA VAL A 606 -15.08 3.60 15.61
C VAL A 606 -15.72 3.65 16.99
N LEU A 607 -14.95 3.33 18.02
CA LEU A 607 -15.34 3.56 19.42
C LEU A 607 -15.17 5.05 19.72
N LYS A 608 -16.22 5.69 20.23
CA LYS A 608 -16.22 7.08 20.71
C LYS A 608 -16.58 7.11 22.19
N VAL A 609 -15.73 7.73 22.99
CA VAL A 609 -15.96 7.89 24.44
C VAL A 609 -15.68 9.34 24.82
N TYR A 610 -16.65 9.98 25.48
CA TYR A 610 -16.49 11.35 25.97
C TYR A 610 -15.72 11.34 27.29
N GLY A 611 -14.66 12.14 27.41
CA GLY A 611 -13.82 12.17 28.61
C GLY A 611 -12.87 13.35 28.68
N HIS A 612 -12.09 13.39 29.77
CA HIS A 612 -11.10 14.42 30.09
C HIS A 612 -10.16 13.96 31.23
N GLN A 613 -9.07 14.68 31.45
CA GLN A 613 -8.30 14.56 32.71
C GLN A 613 -9.01 15.32 33.85
N ASP A 614 -8.98 14.82 35.08
CA ASP A 614 -9.59 15.53 36.22
C ASP A 614 -8.84 16.81 36.63
N ASP A 615 -7.56 16.95 36.23
CA ASP A 615 -6.79 18.19 36.28
C ASP A 615 -5.63 18.22 35.26
N ASN A 616 -4.90 19.33 35.19
CA ASN A 616 -3.83 19.55 34.21
C ASN A 616 -2.40 19.38 34.77
N ARG A 617 -2.20 18.68 35.89
CA ARG A 617 -0.84 18.42 36.43
C ARG A 617 -0.01 17.53 35.50
N VAL A 618 -0.67 16.70 34.70
CA VAL A 618 -0.06 15.93 33.60
C VAL A 618 -1.00 16.02 32.41
N THR A 619 -0.50 16.55 31.30
CA THR A 619 -1.21 16.62 30.02
C THR A 619 -0.75 15.49 29.10
N ASN A 620 -1.53 15.21 28.06
CA ASN A 620 -1.19 14.23 27.02
C ASN A 620 -1.00 12.79 27.53
N VAL A 621 -1.97 12.28 28.29
CA VAL A 621 -1.97 10.90 28.79
C VAL A 621 -2.44 9.94 27.68
N PRO A 622 -1.61 9.02 27.18
CA PRO A 622 -2.03 8.01 26.21
C PRO A 622 -2.96 6.99 26.86
N VAL A 623 -4.05 6.64 26.18
CA VAL A 623 -5.03 5.64 26.59
C VAL A 623 -5.27 4.64 25.47
N GLY A 624 -5.04 3.36 25.76
CA GLY A 624 -5.29 2.26 24.84
C GLY A 624 -6.68 1.65 25.03
N ALA A 625 -7.32 1.28 23.92
CA ALA A 625 -8.50 0.42 23.91
C ALA A 625 -8.05 -1.02 23.65
N TYR A 626 -8.39 -1.95 24.54
CA TYR A 626 -7.94 -3.35 24.50
C TYR A 626 -9.12 -4.30 24.31
N PRO A 627 -8.94 -5.43 23.59
CA PRO A 627 -9.98 -6.43 23.47
C PRO A 627 -10.14 -7.18 24.81
N VAL A 628 -11.37 -7.55 25.15
CA VAL A 628 -11.69 -8.36 26.33
C VAL A 628 -12.48 -9.58 25.87
N ALA A 629 -11.89 -10.77 26.02
CA ALA A 629 -12.45 -12.00 25.47
C ALA A 629 -13.79 -12.41 26.13
N ASN A 630 -13.95 -12.12 27.44
CA ASN A 630 -15.17 -12.41 28.17
C ASN A 630 -16.18 -11.28 27.96
N THR A 631 -17.32 -11.61 27.34
CA THR A 631 -18.44 -10.69 27.09
C THR A 631 -19.61 -10.91 28.06
N THR A 632 -19.46 -11.75 29.09
CA THR A 632 -20.55 -12.17 30.00
C THR A 632 -20.55 -11.48 31.37
N TRP A 633 -19.56 -10.63 31.68
CA TRP A 633 -19.54 -9.86 32.92
C TRP A 633 -20.75 -8.92 33.06
N THR A 634 -21.10 -8.54 34.30
CA THR A 634 -22.22 -7.63 34.61
C THR A 634 -21.72 -6.42 35.39
N GLU A 635 -22.42 -5.29 35.28
CA GLU A 635 -22.03 -4.03 35.95
C GLU A 635 -22.08 -4.15 37.47
N ALA A 636 -23.04 -4.90 38.00
CA ALA A 636 -23.17 -5.20 39.42
C ALA A 636 -22.21 -6.30 39.92
N GLY A 637 -21.57 -7.05 39.01
CA GLY A 637 -20.73 -8.20 39.34
C GLY A 637 -19.25 -7.99 39.11
N ILE A 638 -18.85 -7.06 38.25
CA ILE A 638 -17.45 -6.83 37.91
C ILE A 638 -16.73 -6.04 39.01
N THR A 639 -15.64 -6.60 39.49
CA THR A 639 -14.77 -6.06 40.54
C THR A 639 -13.31 -6.17 40.08
N TRP A 640 -12.36 -5.55 40.78
CA TRP A 640 -10.95 -5.70 40.41
C TRP A 640 -10.46 -7.14 40.46
N ASN A 641 -10.96 -7.90 41.43
CA ASN A 641 -10.56 -9.29 41.70
C ASN A 641 -11.12 -10.28 40.68
N ASN A 642 -12.24 -9.98 40.02
CA ASN A 642 -12.88 -10.88 39.05
C ASN A 642 -12.94 -10.33 37.61
N LYS A 643 -12.37 -9.15 37.35
CA LYS A 643 -12.39 -8.53 36.02
C LYS A 643 -11.77 -9.45 34.96
N PRO A 644 -12.37 -9.54 33.77
CA PRO A 644 -11.71 -10.17 32.63
C PRO A 644 -10.37 -9.52 32.29
N ALA A 645 -9.37 -10.33 31.96
CA ALA A 645 -8.08 -9.84 31.51
C ALA A 645 -8.19 -9.14 30.14
N PRO A 646 -7.70 -7.89 29.99
CA PRO A 646 -7.51 -7.27 28.69
C PRO A 646 -6.45 -8.02 27.87
N GLY A 647 -6.55 -7.95 26.53
CA GLY A 647 -5.52 -8.48 25.64
C GLY A 647 -4.15 -7.82 25.84
N ALA A 648 -3.08 -8.47 25.40
CA ALA A 648 -1.70 -7.98 25.57
C ALA A 648 -1.39 -6.72 24.73
N THR A 649 -2.10 -6.53 23.61
CA THR A 649 -1.88 -5.43 22.67
C THR A 649 -3.12 -4.55 22.56
N ALA A 650 -2.94 -3.23 22.54
CA ALA A 650 -4.03 -2.29 22.30
C ALA A 650 -4.52 -2.40 20.84
N LEU A 651 -5.83 -2.32 20.63
CA LEU A 651 -6.44 -2.24 19.30
C LEU A 651 -6.12 -0.89 18.64
N ALA A 652 -6.13 0.17 19.44
CA ALA A 652 -5.74 1.53 19.06
C ALA A 652 -5.41 2.33 20.33
N THR A 653 -4.79 3.50 20.17
CA THR A 653 -4.47 4.44 21.27
C THR A 653 -4.93 5.86 20.93
N ALA A 654 -5.43 6.59 21.93
CA ALA A 654 -5.75 8.02 21.83
C ALA A 654 -5.11 8.78 22.99
N THR A 655 -4.69 10.03 22.75
CA THR A 655 -4.04 10.87 23.76
C THR A 655 -5.05 11.84 24.37
N VAL A 656 -5.31 11.71 25.67
CA VAL A 656 -6.18 12.63 26.41
C VAL A 656 -5.34 13.82 26.86
N THR A 657 -5.62 14.99 26.30
CA THR A 657 -4.67 16.10 26.35
C THR A 657 -4.78 16.96 27.60
N ASP A 658 -5.98 17.16 28.14
CA ASP A 658 -6.25 18.17 29.16
C ASP A 658 -7.59 17.91 29.90
N SER A 659 -7.98 18.86 30.75
CA SER A 659 -9.20 18.83 31.54
C SER A 659 -10.49 19.28 30.83
N ILE A 660 -10.49 19.41 29.50
CA ILE A 660 -11.67 19.80 28.72
C ILE A 660 -12.34 18.56 28.14
N GLY A 661 -13.62 18.39 28.48
CA GLY A 661 -14.46 17.29 27.99
C GLY A 661 -14.60 17.27 26.47
N ARG A 662 -14.32 16.12 25.85
CA ARG A 662 -14.54 15.87 24.42
C ARG A 662 -14.61 14.39 24.10
N TYR A 663 -15.09 14.06 22.91
CA TYR A 663 -14.98 12.71 22.37
C TYR A 663 -13.54 12.39 21.99
N TYR A 664 -13.07 11.23 22.46
CA TYR A 664 -11.89 10.56 21.96
C TYR A 664 -12.33 9.33 21.16
N SER A 665 -11.59 9.02 20.10
CA SER A 665 -11.96 8.00 19.12
C SER A 665 -10.87 6.96 18.96
N TRP A 666 -11.27 5.69 18.87
CA TRP A 666 -10.39 4.56 18.57
C TRP A 666 -10.96 3.82 17.36
N ASP A 667 -10.17 3.72 16.28
CA ASP A 667 -10.52 2.87 15.15
C ASP A 667 -10.29 1.41 15.54
N ILE A 668 -11.38 0.65 15.63
CA ILE A 668 -11.35 -0.78 15.98
C ILE A 668 -11.97 -1.63 14.87
N THR A 669 -11.98 -1.13 13.64
CA THR A 669 -12.63 -1.75 12.46
C THR A 669 -12.20 -3.20 12.29
N ALA A 670 -10.89 -3.46 12.28
CA ALA A 670 -10.34 -4.80 12.10
C ALA A 670 -10.79 -5.78 13.20
N TYR A 671 -10.86 -5.32 14.45
CA TYR A 671 -11.32 -6.13 15.57
C TYR A 671 -12.80 -6.49 15.42
N VAL A 672 -13.67 -5.51 15.18
CA VAL A 672 -15.12 -5.76 15.03
C VAL A 672 -15.42 -6.67 13.83
N GLN A 673 -14.70 -6.50 12.71
CA GLN A 673 -14.77 -7.41 11.57
C GLN A 673 -14.38 -8.84 11.96
N SER A 674 -13.27 -9.02 12.68
CA SER A 674 -12.80 -10.35 13.10
C SER A 674 -13.79 -11.06 14.03
N GLU A 675 -14.42 -10.34 14.96
CA GLU A 675 -15.38 -10.91 15.90
C GLU A 675 -16.68 -11.30 15.18
N LYS A 676 -17.15 -10.48 14.24
CA LYS A 676 -18.31 -10.82 13.39
C LYS A 676 -18.02 -12.00 12.47
N ALA A 677 -16.83 -12.08 11.89
CA ALA A 677 -16.41 -13.22 11.08
C ALA A 677 -16.32 -14.52 11.90
N ALA A 678 -15.94 -14.41 13.19
CA ALA A 678 -15.98 -15.51 14.15
C ALA A 678 -17.40 -15.84 14.66
N GLY A 679 -18.44 -15.21 14.10
CA GLY A 679 -19.84 -15.45 14.44
C GLY A 679 -20.29 -14.81 15.76
N ARG A 680 -19.50 -13.93 16.37
CA ARG A 680 -19.86 -13.28 17.63
C ARG A 680 -20.88 -12.16 17.40
N SER A 681 -21.81 -12.05 18.33
CA SER A 681 -22.85 -11.01 18.35
C SER A 681 -22.59 -9.92 19.38
N ALA A 682 -21.56 -10.04 20.23
CA ALA A 682 -21.22 -9.03 21.23
C ALA A 682 -19.70 -8.92 21.37
N ILE A 683 -19.24 -7.74 21.78
CA ILE A 683 -17.82 -7.49 22.09
C ILE A 683 -17.68 -6.81 23.44
N SER A 684 -16.49 -6.93 24.04
CA SER A 684 -16.12 -6.19 25.24
C SER A 684 -14.72 -5.59 25.10
N LEU A 685 -14.54 -4.40 25.69
CA LEU A 685 -13.33 -3.59 25.58
C LEU A 685 -12.92 -3.09 26.97
N ALA A 686 -11.63 -2.82 27.13
CA ALA A 686 -11.08 -2.13 28.31
C ALA A 686 -10.27 -0.89 27.92
N LEU A 687 -10.39 0.20 28.67
CA LEU A 687 -9.63 1.43 28.50
C LEU A 687 -8.56 1.56 29.59
N LEU A 688 -7.29 1.52 29.18
CA LEU A 688 -6.15 1.53 30.08
C LEU A 688 -5.25 2.73 29.79
N ASN A 689 -4.86 3.47 30.82
CA ASN A 689 -3.83 4.51 30.69
C ASN A 689 -2.47 3.85 30.46
N GLY A 690 -1.74 4.30 29.44
CA GLY A 690 -0.39 3.85 29.11
C GLY A 690 0.72 4.59 29.85
N LEU A 691 0.38 5.63 30.61
CA LEU A 691 1.31 6.46 31.37
C LEU A 691 0.92 6.47 32.85
N MET A 692 1.90 6.24 33.72
CA MET A 692 1.74 6.46 35.16
C MET A 692 1.56 7.95 35.43
N ALA A 693 0.40 8.34 35.97
CA ALA A 693 0.06 9.74 36.19
C ALA A 693 -0.80 9.93 37.44
N ASN A 694 -0.64 11.10 38.07
CA ASN A 694 -1.46 11.52 39.20
C ASN A 694 -2.93 11.83 38.82
N PRO A 695 -3.22 12.63 37.76
CA PRO A 695 -4.60 12.86 37.36
C PRO A 695 -5.27 11.56 36.92
N ARG A 696 -6.57 11.47 37.14
CA ARG A 696 -7.44 10.40 36.63
C ARG A 696 -7.95 10.81 35.27
N THR A 697 -8.06 9.83 34.38
CA THR A 697 -8.86 10.00 33.18
C THR A 697 -10.31 9.67 33.51
N LEU A 698 -11.19 10.66 33.40
CA LEU A 698 -12.62 10.52 33.60
C LEU A 698 -13.31 10.33 32.24
N TRP A 699 -14.20 9.35 32.19
CA TRP A 699 -15.03 9.03 31.04
C TRP A 699 -16.50 9.06 31.44
N ASN A 700 -17.34 9.46 30.51
CA ASN A 700 -18.78 9.37 30.64
C ASN A 700 -19.23 7.90 30.57
N SER A 701 -20.17 7.51 31.44
CA SER A 701 -20.86 6.21 31.37
C SER A 701 -22.08 6.25 30.43
N LYS A 702 -22.72 5.10 30.21
CA LYS A 702 -23.92 4.94 29.38
C LYS A 702 -25.12 5.73 29.89
N GLU A 703 -25.14 6.08 31.17
CA GLU A 703 -26.18 6.84 31.87
C GLU A 703 -26.13 8.34 31.50
N THR A 704 -25.07 8.80 30.85
CA THR A 704 -24.85 10.23 30.54
C THR A 704 -25.57 10.72 29.27
N GLY A 705 -26.46 9.91 28.69
CA GLY A 705 -27.32 10.30 27.57
C GLY A 705 -26.55 10.64 26.29
N SER A 706 -26.67 11.87 25.82
CA SER A 706 -26.09 12.32 24.53
C SER A 706 -24.56 12.19 24.43
N ASN A 707 -23.87 12.09 25.57
CA ASN A 707 -22.41 11.92 25.64
C ASN A 707 -21.97 10.52 26.12
N ALA A 708 -22.90 9.54 26.11
CA ALA A 708 -22.60 8.15 26.44
C ALA A 708 -21.57 7.53 25.47
N PRO A 709 -20.85 6.47 25.88
CA PRO A 709 -19.99 5.70 24.99
C PRO A 709 -20.77 5.13 23.80
N GLN A 710 -20.20 5.29 22.61
CA GLN A 710 -20.82 4.90 21.34
C GLN A 710 -19.87 4.06 20.50
N LEU A 711 -20.39 3.04 19.83
CA LEU A 711 -19.70 2.35 18.76
C LEU A 711 -20.38 2.68 17.44
N VAL A 712 -19.72 3.49 16.62
CA VAL A 712 -20.23 3.94 15.32
C VAL A 712 -19.73 3.00 14.23
N ILE A 713 -20.65 2.28 13.60
CA ILE A 713 -20.36 1.29 12.57
C ILE A 713 -20.94 1.75 11.24
N THR A 714 -20.17 1.63 10.17
CA THR A 714 -20.66 1.80 8.81
C THR A 714 -20.66 0.45 8.12
N THR A 715 -21.79 0.05 7.53
CA THR A 715 -21.90 -1.18 6.74
C THR A 715 -22.37 -0.93 5.31
N THR A 716 -22.02 -1.85 4.40
CA THR A 716 -22.55 -1.91 3.05
C THR A 716 -23.37 -3.19 2.86
N SER A 717 -24.50 -3.13 2.15
CA SER A 717 -25.30 -4.34 1.92
C SER A 717 -24.60 -5.26 0.90
N THR A 718 -24.54 -6.56 1.18
CA THR A 718 -24.21 -7.57 0.17
C THR A 718 -25.43 -7.81 -0.72
N ALA A 719 -25.37 -7.40 -1.98
CA ALA A 719 -26.34 -7.84 -2.98
C ALA A 719 -26.29 -9.37 -3.10
N LYS A 720 -27.39 -10.08 -2.77
CA LYS A 720 -27.51 -11.51 -3.02
C LYS A 720 -27.48 -11.75 -4.53
N THR A 721 -26.42 -12.38 -5.03
CA THR A 721 -26.36 -12.90 -6.39
C THR A 721 -27.21 -14.18 -6.45
N ALA A 722 -28.41 -14.11 -7.04
CA ALA A 722 -29.14 -15.31 -7.45
C ALA A 722 -28.70 -15.69 -8.87
N ALA A 723 -28.37 -16.96 -9.06
CA ALA A 723 -27.73 -17.54 -10.24
C ALA A 723 -28.57 -17.43 -11.52
N ARG A 724 -27.88 -17.23 -12.65
CA ARG A 724 -28.40 -17.43 -14.00
C ARG A 724 -28.59 -18.94 -14.26
N GLN A 725 -29.81 -19.36 -14.56
CA GLN A 725 -30.07 -20.45 -15.51
C GLN A 725 -31.08 -19.97 -16.55
N ALA A 726 -30.81 -20.33 -17.80
CA ALA A 726 -31.54 -19.91 -18.99
C ALA A 726 -32.82 -20.72 -19.18
N PHE A 727 -33.90 -20.07 -19.58
CA PHE A 727 -34.81 -20.62 -20.59
C PHE A 727 -35.46 -19.50 -21.40
N VAL A 728 -35.62 -19.79 -22.69
CA VAL A 728 -36.00 -18.90 -23.78
C VAL A 728 -37.53 -18.83 -23.89
N ALA A 729 -38.11 -17.63 -23.94
CA ALA A 729 -39.24 -17.24 -24.80
C ALA A 729 -39.68 -15.79 -24.46
N SER A 730 -39.55 -14.88 -25.43
CA SER A 730 -40.23 -13.57 -25.45
C SER A 730 -41.72 -13.77 -25.78
N PRO A 731 -42.62 -12.75 -25.75
CA PRO A 731 -42.48 -11.36 -25.30
C PRO A 731 -43.65 -10.85 -24.42
N SER A 732 -43.39 -10.14 -23.33
CA SER A 732 -44.24 -9.00 -22.89
C SER A 732 -43.66 -8.33 -21.64
N ASP A 733 -44.01 -7.05 -21.52
CA ASP A 733 -43.83 -6.18 -20.35
C ASP A 733 -42.44 -5.71 -19.99
N THR A 734 -42.11 -4.57 -20.61
CA THR A 734 -41.71 -3.36 -19.88
C THR A 734 -42.30 -3.33 -18.46
N HIS A 735 -41.47 -3.26 -17.43
CA HIS A 735 -41.56 -2.32 -16.30
C HIS A 735 -40.31 -2.49 -15.42
N GLY A 736 -39.43 -1.48 -15.43
CA GLY A 736 -38.28 -1.38 -14.54
C GLY A 736 -38.09 0.09 -14.12
N ASP A 737 -38.62 0.40 -12.94
CA ASP A 737 -38.45 1.58 -12.10
C ASP A 737 -37.95 2.90 -12.73
N LYS A 738 -38.91 3.67 -13.24
CA LYS A 738 -38.77 5.11 -13.41
C LYS A 738 -39.15 5.82 -12.11
N LEU A 739 -38.35 6.84 -11.75
CA LEU A 739 -38.62 7.85 -10.72
C LEU A 739 -40.10 8.26 -10.72
N GLN A 740 -40.70 8.52 -9.55
CA GLN A 740 -42.03 9.14 -9.47
C GLN A 740 -42.00 10.45 -10.25
N GLN A 741 -42.54 10.42 -11.46
CA GLN A 741 -42.44 11.52 -12.41
C GLN A 741 -43.49 12.55 -12.03
N VAL A 742 -43.09 13.55 -11.23
CA VAL A 742 -43.89 14.77 -11.07
C VAL A 742 -43.51 15.69 -12.24
N SER A 743 -44.48 16.03 -13.07
CA SER A 743 -44.31 17.00 -14.15
C SER A 743 -45.33 18.12 -14.04
N VAL A 744 -44.94 19.31 -14.47
CA VAL A 744 -45.82 20.48 -14.52
C VAL A 744 -45.78 21.06 -15.92
N PHE A 745 -46.94 21.23 -16.54
CA PHE A 745 -47.04 21.79 -17.89
C PHE A 745 -48.26 22.72 -18.02
N PRO A 746 -48.12 23.91 -18.62
CA PRO A 746 -46.85 24.52 -19.07
C PRO A 746 -45.96 24.96 -17.89
N ASN A 747 -44.65 24.99 -18.11
CA ASN A 747 -43.65 25.58 -17.20
C ASN A 747 -42.47 26.12 -18.03
N PRO A 748 -42.23 27.43 -18.11
CA PRO A 748 -42.87 28.52 -17.35
C PRO A 748 -44.39 28.64 -17.60
N LEU A 749 -45.15 29.04 -16.57
CA LEU A 749 -46.61 29.21 -16.66
C LEU A 749 -47.02 30.68 -16.68
N SER A 750 -47.91 31.05 -17.60
CA SER A 750 -48.57 32.36 -17.65
C SER A 750 -49.96 32.33 -17.02
N SER A 751 -50.65 31.17 -17.06
CA SER A 751 -51.97 30.91 -16.48
C SER A 751 -51.97 29.60 -15.68
N ASN A 752 -53.01 28.75 -15.77
CA ASN A 752 -53.08 27.48 -15.05
C ASN A 752 -52.08 26.45 -15.61
N ALA A 753 -51.53 25.61 -14.75
CA ALA A 753 -50.68 24.48 -15.13
C ALA A 753 -51.25 23.17 -14.62
N THR A 754 -51.06 22.10 -15.38
CA THR A 754 -51.41 20.74 -14.97
C THR A 754 -50.21 20.09 -14.30
N VAL A 755 -50.38 19.64 -13.07
CA VAL A 755 -49.42 18.82 -12.33
C VAL A 755 -49.83 17.36 -12.49
N ALA A 756 -48.96 16.54 -13.09
CA ALA A 756 -49.18 15.10 -13.21
C ALA A 756 -48.14 14.35 -12.37
N PHE A 757 -48.57 13.33 -11.62
CA PHE A 757 -47.69 12.45 -10.85
C PHE A 757 -48.22 11.01 -10.81
N THR A 758 -47.35 10.04 -10.57
CA THR A 758 -47.72 8.61 -10.50
C THR A 758 -47.30 8.03 -9.17
N LEU A 759 -48.24 7.41 -8.45
CA LEU A 759 -48.01 6.70 -7.20
C LEU A 759 -47.91 5.21 -7.47
N GLN A 760 -46.80 4.59 -7.05
CA GLN A 760 -46.61 3.14 -7.21
C GLN A 760 -47.39 2.32 -6.18
N GLN A 761 -47.77 2.94 -5.05
CA GLN A 761 -48.53 2.32 -3.97
C GLN A 761 -49.56 3.33 -3.44
N ALA A 762 -50.65 2.84 -2.87
CA ALA A 762 -51.63 3.70 -2.21
C ALA A 762 -51.03 4.28 -0.91
N GLY A 763 -51.37 5.52 -0.57
CA GLY A 763 -50.87 6.14 0.65
C GLY A 763 -51.08 7.66 0.71
N PRO A 764 -50.72 8.29 1.86
CA PRO A 764 -50.94 9.70 2.08
C PRO A 764 -50.05 10.53 1.16
N VAL A 765 -50.61 11.57 0.57
CA VAL A 765 -49.94 12.48 -0.34
C VAL A 765 -50.09 13.90 0.17
N HIS A 766 -48.97 14.60 0.34
CA HIS A 766 -48.93 16.06 0.54
C HIS A 766 -48.21 16.73 -0.64
N LEU A 767 -48.98 17.34 -1.54
CA LEU A 767 -48.50 18.08 -2.70
C LEU A 767 -48.73 19.58 -2.47
N ALA A 768 -47.67 20.37 -2.39
CA ALA A 768 -47.77 21.82 -2.16
C ALA A 768 -46.70 22.61 -2.91
N VAL A 769 -46.99 23.87 -3.21
CA VAL A 769 -46.08 24.84 -3.82
C VAL A 769 -45.51 25.73 -2.72
N TYR A 770 -44.21 26.00 -2.80
CA TYR A 770 -43.43 26.76 -1.82
C TYR A 770 -42.77 27.96 -2.50
N ASN A 771 -42.69 29.09 -1.81
CA ASN A 771 -41.86 30.23 -2.25
C ASN A 771 -40.37 29.96 -1.94
N THR A 772 -39.48 30.87 -2.36
CA THR A 772 -38.03 30.74 -2.13
C THR A 772 -37.62 30.80 -0.65
N ASN A 773 -38.50 31.29 0.23
CA ASN A 773 -38.28 31.32 1.68
C ASN A 773 -38.73 30.00 2.36
N GLY A 774 -39.25 29.04 1.59
CA GLY A 774 -39.72 27.75 2.11
C GLY A 774 -41.12 27.79 2.72
N GLU A 775 -41.88 28.87 2.53
CA GLU A 775 -43.26 28.99 2.98
C GLU A 775 -44.22 28.34 1.98
N VAL A 776 -45.23 27.62 2.48
CA VAL A 776 -46.27 27.01 1.63
C VAL A 776 -47.18 28.11 1.07
N VAL A 777 -47.15 28.31 -0.24
CA VAL A 777 -48.01 29.27 -0.94
C VAL A 777 -49.31 28.65 -1.44
N LYS A 778 -49.33 27.34 -1.71
CA LYS A 778 -50.56 26.62 -2.11
C LYS A 778 -50.45 25.11 -1.86
N VAL A 779 -51.46 24.49 -1.27
CA VAL A 779 -51.59 23.03 -1.18
C VAL A 779 -52.52 22.53 -2.29
N LEU A 780 -52.09 21.52 -3.05
CA LEU A 780 -52.81 20.94 -4.20
C LEU A 780 -53.36 19.53 -3.90
N ALA A 781 -52.78 18.82 -2.95
CA ALA A 781 -53.33 17.59 -2.39
C ALA A 781 -52.80 17.37 -0.97
N ASN A 782 -53.65 16.95 -0.04
CA ASN A 782 -53.27 16.51 1.29
C ASN A 782 -54.22 15.39 1.76
N GLU A 783 -54.17 14.25 1.07
CA GLU A 783 -55.18 13.20 1.16
C GLU A 783 -54.58 11.80 0.92
N GLN A 784 -55.36 10.74 1.15
CA GLN A 784 -54.98 9.37 0.80
C GLN A 784 -55.34 9.09 -0.66
N LEU A 785 -54.36 8.67 -1.47
CA LEU A 785 -54.58 8.36 -2.88
C LEU A 785 -54.24 6.91 -3.20
N PRO A 786 -55.01 6.22 -4.07
CA PRO A 786 -54.66 4.89 -4.54
C PRO A 786 -53.41 4.91 -5.43
N ALA A 787 -52.79 3.75 -5.61
CA ALA A 787 -51.74 3.57 -6.62
C ALA A 787 -52.29 3.90 -8.02
N GLY A 788 -51.48 4.54 -8.86
CA GLY A 788 -51.86 4.95 -10.21
C GLY A 788 -51.42 6.37 -10.57
N ARG A 789 -51.79 6.81 -11.77
CA ARG A 789 -51.51 8.17 -12.28
C ARG A 789 -52.57 9.14 -11.81
N HIS A 790 -52.13 10.29 -11.31
CA HIS A 790 -52.96 11.38 -10.79
C HIS A 790 -52.62 12.70 -11.48
N THR A 791 -53.62 13.56 -11.62
CA THR A 791 -53.46 14.93 -12.11
C THR A 791 -54.11 15.92 -11.16
N ARG A 792 -53.50 17.11 -11.01
CA ARG A 792 -54.04 18.25 -10.26
C ARG A 792 -53.84 19.53 -11.06
N THR A 793 -54.81 20.42 -11.01
CA THR A 793 -54.71 21.73 -11.65
C THR A 793 -54.09 22.71 -10.66
N PHE A 794 -52.99 23.35 -11.03
CA PHE A 794 -52.40 24.47 -10.32
C PHE A 794 -52.82 25.78 -10.97
N ALA A 795 -53.59 26.59 -10.24
CA ALA A 795 -53.94 27.94 -10.64
C ALA A 795 -53.11 28.94 -9.80
N PRO A 796 -52.11 29.64 -10.38
CA PRO A 796 -51.21 30.50 -9.62
C PRO A 796 -51.88 31.77 -9.06
N GLY A 797 -53.06 32.16 -9.54
CA GLY A 797 -53.78 33.34 -9.06
C GLY A 797 -52.92 34.62 -9.08
N ASN A 798 -52.93 35.37 -7.98
CA ASN A 798 -52.15 36.61 -7.80
C ASN A 798 -50.71 36.36 -7.29
N MET A 799 -50.18 35.14 -7.40
CA MET A 799 -48.79 34.87 -7.01
C MET A 799 -47.82 35.72 -7.84
N PRO A 800 -46.86 36.43 -7.20
CA PRO A 800 -45.86 37.21 -7.92
C PRO A 800 -45.09 36.38 -8.95
N GLY A 801 -44.73 37.00 -10.08
CA GLY A 801 -43.82 36.40 -11.06
C GLY A 801 -42.49 36.05 -10.39
N GLY A 802 -41.99 34.84 -10.63
CA GLY A 802 -40.80 34.36 -9.93
C GLY A 802 -40.69 32.85 -9.79
N LEU A 803 -39.71 32.45 -8.99
CA LEU A 803 -39.33 31.05 -8.77
C LEU A 803 -40.10 30.45 -7.58
N TYR A 804 -40.70 29.29 -7.81
CA TYR A 804 -41.36 28.48 -6.79
C TYR A 804 -40.89 27.03 -6.86
N VAL A 805 -41.15 26.28 -5.79
CA VAL A 805 -40.87 24.84 -5.72
C VAL A 805 -42.17 24.10 -5.46
N LEU A 806 -42.59 23.25 -6.40
CA LEU A 806 -43.64 22.27 -6.15
C LEU A 806 -43.00 21.06 -5.43
N LYS A 807 -43.54 20.64 -4.29
CA LYS A 807 -43.06 19.51 -3.49
C LYS A 807 -44.19 18.51 -3.27
N LEU A 808 -43.96 17.26 -3.67
CA LEU A 808 -44.79 16.09 -3.39
C LEU A 808 -44.14 15.28 -2.26
N VAL A 809 -44.88 15.01 -1.19
CA VAL A 809 -44.47 14.09 -0.12
C VAL A 809 -45.41 12.90 -0.12
N HIS A 810 -44.87 11.69 -0.19
CA HIS A 810 -45.63 10.45 -0.15
C HIS A 810 -44.81 9.34 0.52
N ASN A 811 -45.36 8.70 1.57
CA ASN A 811 -44.69 7.64 2.34
C ASN A 811 -43.26 8.01 2.76
N GLY A 812 -43.05 9.24 3.22
CA GLY A 812 -41.75 9.77 3.66
C GLY A 812 -40.78 10.15 2.52
N LYS A 813 -41.11 9.89 1.25
CA LYS A 813 -40.33 10.33 0.08
C LYS A 813 -40.78 11.71 -0.37
N VAL A 814 -39.84 12.54 -0.80
CA VAL A 814 -40.07 13.91 -1.26
C VAL A 814 -39.58 14.06 -2.70
N SER A 815 -40.45 14.53 -3.58
CA SER A 815 -40.11 14.91 -4.97
C SER A 815 -40.37 16.39 -5.16
N THR A 816 -39.44 17.13 -5.77
CA THR A 816 -39.58 18.57 -6.02
C THR A 816 -39.42 18.94 -7.49
N VAL A 817 -40.23 19.88 -7.97
CA VAL A 817 -40.13 20.43 -9.33
C VAL A 817 -40.05 21.95 -9.25
N LYS A 818 -39.06 22.51 -9.96
CA LYS A 818 -38.93 23.96 -10.15
C LYS A 818 -40.11 24.48 -10.97
N LEU A 819 -40.79 25.49 -10.47
CA LEU A 819 -41.94 26.13 -11.10
C LEU A 819 -41.62 27.61 -11.35
N VAL A 820 -41.78 28.08 -12.58
CA VAL A 820 -41.46 29.47 -12.96
C VAL A 820 -42.73 30.18 -13.41
N LYS A 821 -43.28 31.05 -12.57
CA LYS A 821 -44.41 31.92 -12.93
C LYS A 821 -43.88 33.13 -13.69
N GLN A 822 -44.35 33.32 -14.93
CA GLN A 822 -44.09 34.54 -15.70
C GLN A 822 -44.92 35.71 -15.20
#